data_AF-A0A2U1NML3-F1
#
_entry.id   AF-A0A2U1NML3-F1
#
_cell.length_a   1.000
_cell.length_b   1.000
_cell.length_c   1.000
_cell.angle_alpha   90.00
_cell.angle_beta   90.00
_cell.angle_gamma   90.00
#
_symmetry.space_group_name_H-M   'P 1'
#
loop_
_entity.id
_entity.type
_entity.pdbx_description
1 polymer ?
#
loop_
_entity_poly.entity_id
_entity_poly.type
_entity_poly.pdbx_seq_one_letter_code
_entity_poly.pdbx_strand_id
1 'polypeptide(L)'
;MGVVTMSELKPSISGKRSFRPSSSTRHVTEWPISDVSSDLTVDVGATSFALHKFPLVSKSGRIRKMLMEVKDSKVLRLNLHNVPGGSEAFELAAKFSYGINIEINLSNVAKLHCTSHFLEMTEEYADKNLETRTETFLKENVLPNITNSISVLHCCENLLPVAEEISLVTRLITSIANNACKEQLTCGLSKLESNYTKPVLHSDEDDWWGKKLTVLNLEFFQRVLTAVKTKGLKQDMIAKILMNYAHNSLQGLFLRDPQLESQKKHRVIVEVVVSLLPTQSRKSTVPMAFLSSLLKSSIMASTSTACRSDLERRIGLQLDQAILEDILIPANAHGLKQDMIAKILMNYAHNSLQGLFLRDPQLESQKKHRVIVEVVVSLLPTQSRKSTVPMAFLSSLLKSSIMASTSTACRSDLERRIGLQLDQAILEDILIPANAHELLPDHARLVNDGLYRAVDIFLKVHPNLKDSERYRMCKTIDCQKLSQEACSHAAQNERLPVQMAVQVLYFEQIRLRNAMNGGHNHLFFGSLNTQFPQRSASAAGSGCISPRDNYASVRRENRELKLEVTRMRMRLTDLEKDHVSMKQELVKTHPANKLFKSLTKKLAKLNTLFRFKDVRGIGSRPSSESRFMFQKRRRNSIA
;
A
#
# COMPACT_ATOMS: atom_id res chain seq x y z
N MET A 1 -61.55 -2.26 23.75
CA MET A 1 -62.65 -2.67 24.66
C MET A 1 -62.38 -4.12 25.00
N GLY A 2 -61.57 -4.42 26.01
CA GLY A 2 -62.06 -4.62 27.39
C GLY A 2 -62.12 -6.13 27.67
N VAL A 3 -61.02 -6.73 28.15
CA VAL A 3 -60.84 -7.21 29.55
C VAL A 3 -61.69 -8.45 29.90
N VAL A 4 -60.99 -9.59 29.98
CA VAL A 4 -60.98 -10.65 31.02
C VAL A 4 -62.17 -10.75 32.00
N THR A 5 -62.73 -11.97 32.14
CA THR A 5 -62.99 -12.72 33.41
C THR A 5 -63.51 -14.13 33.06
N MET A 6 -62.79 -15.22 33.39
CA MET A 6 -62.77 -16.00 34.65
C MET A 6 -64.09 -16.71 35.01
N SER A 7 -64.09 -18.04 34.93
CA SER A 7 -64.57 -18.91 36.04
C SER A 7 -64.39 -20.40 35.73
N GLU A 8 -63.65 -21.06 36.62
CA GLU A 8 -63.40 -22.50 36.69
C GLU A 8 -64.64 -23.31 37.07
N LEU A 9 -64.78 -24.52 36.51
CA LEU A 9 -65.47 -25.66 37.13
C LEU A 9 -64.77 -26.96 36.70
N LYS A 10 -64.11 -27.60 37.67
CA LYS A 10 -63.73 -29.04 37.73
C LYS A 10 -64.44 -29.62 38.97
N PRO A 11 -64.55 -30.94 39.20
CA PRO A 11 -63.87 -32.07 38.54
C PRO A 11 -64.76 -33.30 38.22
N SER A 12 -64.30 -34.21 37.36
CA SER A 12 -64.46 -35.65 37.59
C SER A 12 -63.38 -36.45 36.86
N ILE A 13 -62.88 -37.46 37.55
CA ILE A 13 -61.65 -38.22 37.26
C ILE A 13 -62.05 -39.51 36.54
N SER A 14 -61.36 -39.85 35.44
CA SER A 14 -61.08 -41.25 35.10
C SER A 14 -59.80 -41.33 34.29
N GLY A 15 -58.84 -42.09 34.81
CA GLY A 15 -57.43 -41.99 34.49
C GLY A 15 -57.02 -42.55 33.13
N LYS A 16 -55.82 -42.14 32.71
CA LYS A 16 -54.90 -42.95 31.91
C LYS A 16 -53.48 -42.53 32.26
N ARG A 17 -52.69 -43.54 32.61
CA ARG A 17 -51.28 -43.47 33.02
C ARG A 17 -50.45 -42.70 31.99
N SER A 18 -49.63 -41.78 32.47
CA SER A 18 -48.58 -41.13 31.69
C SER A 18 -47.49 -42.16 31.35
N PHE A 19 -47.36 -42.51 30.07
CA PHE A 19 -46.11 -43.04 29.54
C PHE A 19 -45.28 -41.88 29.03
N ARG A 20 -44.15 -41.61 29.71
CA ARG A 20 -43.04 -40.83 29.17
C ARG A 20 -42.53 -41.51 27.89
N PRO A 21 -42.38 -40.83 26.75
CA PRO A 21 -41.53 -41.34 25.69
C PRO A 21 -40.08 -41.06 26.09
N SER A 22 -39.33 -42.14 26.29
CA SER A 22 -37.88 -42.16 26.31
C SER A 22 -37.31 -41.59 25.00
N SER A 23 -36.25 -40.80 25.12
CA SER A 23 -35.46 -40.21 24.05
C SER A 23 -34.83 -41.29 23.14
N SER A 24 -35.53 -41.68 22.08
CA SER A 24 -34.97 -42.41 20.93
C SER A 24 -35.89 -42.20 19.72
N THR A 25 -36.02 -40.95 19.28
CA THR A 25 -36.76 -40.60 18.07
C THR A 25 -35.95 -41.01 16.85
N ARG A 26 -36.11 -42.25 16.38
CA ARG A 26 -35.77 -42.60 14.99
C ARG A 26 -36.77 -41.85 14.11
N HIS A 27 -36.29 -40.94 13.27
CA HIS A 27 -37.10 -40.31 12.23
C HIS A 27 -37.69 -41.41 11.34
N VAL A 28 -38.98 -41.72 11.49
CA VAL A 28 -39.70 -42.57 10.54
C VAL A 28 -40.01 -41.69 9.34
N THR A 29 -39.13 -41.71 8.34
CA THR A 29 -39.41 -41.17 7.01
C THR A 29 -40.56 -41.98 6.40
N GLU A 30 -41.72 -41.36 6.24
CA GLU A 30 -42.90 -41.97 5.61
C GLU A 30 -42.64 -42.09 4.10
N TRP A 31 -42.22 -43.29 3.68
CA TRP A 31 -42.13 -43.68 2.28
C TRP A 31 -43.55 -43.88 1.72
N PRO A 32 -43.76 -43.80 0.39
CA PRO A 32 -45.07 -44.09 -0.20
C PRO A 32 -45.60 -45.41 0.35
N ILE A 33 -46.81 -45.38 0.89
CA ILE A 33 -47.45 -46.56 1.49
C ILE A 33 -47.49 -47.64 0.41
N SER A 34 -46.69 -48.68 0.61
CA SER A 34 -46.67 -49.85 -0.25
C SER A 34 -47.18 -51.02 0.59
N ASP A 35 -48.17 -51.73 0.06
CA ASP A 35 -48.66 -52.98 0.66
C ASP A 35 -47.64 -54.14 0.52
N VAL A 36 -46.43 -53.83 0.03
CA VAL A 36 -45.35 -54.78 -0.28
C VAL A 36 -44.14 -54.50 0.63
N SER A 37 -43.52 -55.57 1.13
CA SER A 37 -42.30 -55.49 1.94
C SER A 37 -41.09 -55.05 1.09
N SER A 38 -40.22 -54.20 1.66
CA SER A 38 -38.97 -53.76 1.03
C SER A 38 -38.06 -54.95 0.66
N ASP A 39 -37.56 -54.99 -0.58
CA ASP A 39 -36.65 -56.02 -1.11
C ASP A 39 -35.18 -55.56 -1.22
N LEU A 40 -34.91 -54.31 -0.82
CA LEU A 40 -33.60 -53.67 -0.82
C LEU A 40 -33.41 -52.81 0.43
N THR A 41 -32.26 -52.93 1.09
CA THR A 41 -31.81 -51.99 2.12
C THR A 41 -30.58 -51.24 1.60
N VAL A 42 -30.62 -49.91 1.61
CA VAL A 42 -29.46 -49.08 1.24
C VAL A 42 -28.94 -48.36 2.47
N ASP A 43 -27.68 -48.60 2.80
CA ASP A 43 -26.97 -47.89 3.87
C ASP A 43 -26.21 -46.69 3.29
N VAL A 44 -26.45 -45.51 3.85
CA VAL A 44 -25.73 -44.28 3.56
C VAL A 44 -25.22 -43.70 4.87
N GLY A 45 -23.93 -43.86 5.15
CA GLY A 45 -23.35 -43.45 6.42
C GLY A 45 -24.01 -44.14 7.61
N ALA A 46 -24.65 -43.38 8.50
CA ALA A 46 -25.31 -43.90 9.71
C ALA A 46 -26.80 -44.23 9.50
N THR A 47 -27.37 -43.94 8.33
CA THR A 47 -28.80 -44.14 8.03
C THR A 47 -29.00 -45.33 7.10
N SER A 48 -30.00 -46.15 7.39
CA SER A 48 -30.41 -47.26 6.54
C SER A 48 -31.81 -47.00 5.98
N PHE A 49 -31.97 -47.22 4.68
CA PHE A 49 -33.22 -47.00 3.95
C PHE A 49 -33.78 -48.34 3.47
N ALA A 50 -34.99 -48.69 3.92
CA ALA A 50 -35.73 -49.86 3.43
C ALA A 50 -36.53 -49.44 2.18
N LEU A 51 -36.11 -49.94 1.01
CA LEU A 51 -36.54 -49.48 -0.31
C LEU A 51 -36.90 -50.66 -1.23
N HIS A 52 -37.34 -50.34 -2.44
CA HIS A 52 -37.68 -51.26 -3.51
C HIS A 52 -36.65 -51.21 -4.64
N LYS A 53 -36.23 -52.36 -5.18
CA LYS A 53 -35.24 -52.44 -6.28
C LYS A 53 -35.71 -51.69 -7.53
N PHE A 54 -36.95 -51.92 -7.96
CA PHE A 54 -37.45 -51.45 -9.26
C PHE A 54 -37.41 -49.92 -9.42
N PRO A 55 -37.97 -49.10 -8.49
CA PRO A 55 -37.89 -47.64 -8.59
C PRO A 55 -36.45 -47.12 -8.75
N LEU A 56 -35.52 -47.65 -7.96
CA LEU A 56 -34.13 -47.21 -7.97
C LEU A 56 -33.37 -47.64 -9.22
N VAL A 57 -33.47 -48.91 -9.63
CA VAL A 57 -32.78 -49.45 -10.81
C VAL A 57 -33.27 -48.81 -12.10
N SER A 58 -34.54 -48.39 -12.14
CA SER A 58 -35.11 -47.69 -13.30
C SER A 58 -34.52 -46.30 -13.52
N LYS A 59 -33.97 -45.64 -12.47
CA LYS A 59 -33.47 -44.26 -12.54
C LYS A 59 -31.99 -44.09 -12.24
N SER A 60 -31.34 -45.02 -11.54
CA SER A 60 -29.93 -44.94 -11.15
C SER A 60 -29.10 -46.04 -11.81
N GLY A 61 -28.12 -45.61 -12.62
CA GLY A 61 -27.15 -46.50 -13.25
C GLY A 61 -26.22 -47.18 -12.26
N ARG A 62 -25.77 -46.45 -11.25
CA ARG A 62 -24.86 -47.00 -10.23
C ARG A 62 -25.53 -48.08 -9.40
N ILE A 63 -26.76 -47.85 -8.94
CA ILE A 63 -27.50 -48.85 -8.17
C ILE A 63 -27.80 -50.07 -9.04
N ARG A 64 -28.15 -49.87 -10.33
CA ARG A 64 -28.33 -50.96 -11.29
C ARG A 64 -27.07 -51.82 -11.40
N LYS A 65 -25.90 -51.22 -11.65
CA LYS A 65 -24.61 -51.93 -11.76
C LYS A 65 -24.28 -52.69 -10.48
N MET A 66 -24.38 -52.02 -9.32
CA MET A 66 -24.08 -52.66 -8.03
C MET A 66 -25.01 -53.85 -7.73
N LEU A 67 -26.30 -53.78 -8.11
CA LEU A 67 -27.22 -54.90 -7.93
C LEU A 67 -26.97 -56.07 -8.89
N MET A 68 -26.42 -55.81 -10.09
CA MET A 68 -26.05 -56.87 -11.02
C MET A 68 -24.84 -57.70 -10.53
N GLU A 69 -23.98 -57.11 -9.69
CA GLU A 69 -22.78 -57.77 -9.17
C GLU A 69 -23.05 -58.67 -7.95
N VAL A 70 -24.19 -58.48 -7.26
CA VAL A 70 -24.52 -59.26 -6.05
C VAL A 70 -25.29 -60.53 -6.40
N LYS A 71 -24.73 -61.70 -6.05
CA LYS A 71 -25.38 -63.01 -6.23
C LYS A 71 -26.43 -63.26 -5.14
N ASP A 72 -27.62 -63.68 -5.59
CA ASP A 72 -28.89 -63.98 -4.88
C ASP A 72 -28.92 -63.93 -3.34
N SER A 73 -29.59 -62.88 -2.83
CA SER A 73 -30.19 -62.81 -1.50
C SER A 73 -31.65 -62.37 -1.61
N LYS A 74 -32.53 -62.92 -0.74
CA LYS A 74 -33.95 -62.52 -0.65
C LYS A 74 -34.14 -61.03 -0.31
N VAL A 75 -33.22 -60.45 0.48
CA VAL A 75 -33.15 -59.00 0.74
C VAL A 75 -31.71 -58.55 0.49
N LEU A 76 -31.52 -57.66 -0.48
CA LEU A 76 -30.19 -57.16 -0.81
C LEU A 76 -29.85 -55.96 0.08
N ARG A 77 -28.63 -55.91 0.60
CA ARG A 77 -28.13 -54.79 1.40
C ARG A 77 -26.98 -54.13 0.66
N LEU A 78 -27.16 -52.89 0.21
CA LEU A 78 -26.14 -52.09 -0.46
C LEU A 78 -25.53 -51.08 0.50
N ASN A 79 -24.23 -50.87 0.42
CA ASN A 79 -23.56 -49.80 1.16
C ASN A 79 -23.04 -48.76 0.17
N LEU A 80 -23.58 -47.54 0.27
CA LEU A 80 -23.14 -46.40 -0.53
C LEU A 80 -22.21 -45.53 0.33
N HIS A 81 -20.92 -45.68 0.08
CA HIS A 81 -19.89 -44.86 0.72
C HIS A 81 -19.77 -43.50 0.02
N ASN A 82 -19.50 -42.45 0.81
CA ASN A 82 -19.17 -41.11 0.33
C ASN A 82 -20.23 -40.47 -0.58
N VAL A 83 -21.52 -40.69 -0.30
CA VAL A 83 -22.60 -40.01 -1.03
C VAL A 83 -22.48 -38.49 -0.80
N PRO A 84 -22.34 -37.67 -1.85
CA PRO A 84 -22.24 -36.22 -1.70
C PRO A 84 -23.53 -35.65 -1.10
N GLY A 85 -23.42 -34.81 -0.08
CA GLY A 85 -24.59 -34.29 0.65
C GLY A 85 -25.25 -35.31 1.59
N GLY A 86 -24.68 -36.51 1.74
CA GLY A 86 -25.04 -37.49 2.75
C GLY A 86 -26.41 -38.14 2.54
N SER A 87 -26.97 -38.64 3.65
CA SER A 87 -28.23 -39.37 3.68
C SER A 87 -29.42 -38.53 3.21
N GLU A 88 -29.43 -37.23 3.53
CA GLU A 88 -30.50 -36.32 3.10
C GLU A 88 -30.56 -36.17 1.58
N ALA A 89 -29.40 -36.05 0.93
CA ALA A 89 -29.34 -35.90 -0.53
C ALA A 89 -29.74 -37.21 -1.23
N PHE A 90 -29.32 -38.36 -0.68
CA PHE A 90 -29.78 -39.67 -1.14
C PHE A 90 -31.28 -39.85 -0.97
N GLU A 91 -31.84 -39.46 0.18
CA GLU A 91 -33.28 -39.58 0.44
C GLU A 91 -34.10 -38.83 -0.62
N LEU A 92 -33.68 -37.62 -0.99
CA LEU A 92 -34.30 -36.88 -2.09
C LEU A 92 -34.12 -37.63 -3.42
N ALA A 93 -32.92 -38.08 -3.78
CA ALA A 93 -32.73 -38.84 -5.01
C ALA A 93 -33.58 -40.13 -5.06
N ALA A 94 -33.74 -40.81 -3.93
CA ALA A 94 -34.61 -41.98 -3.78
C ALA A 94 -36.08 -41.61 -3.94
N LYS A 95 -36.57 -40.56 -3.26
CA LYS A 95 -37.94 -40.05 -3.43
C LYS A 95 -38.26 -39.73 -4.89
N PHE A 96 -37.33 -39.12 -5.61
CA PHE A 96 -37.47 -38.87 -7.06
C PHE A 96 -37.62 -40.17 -7.84
N SER A 97 -36.85 -41.20 -7.48
CA SER A 97 -36.91 -42.52 -8.12
C SER A 97 -38.27 -43.20 -7.94
N TYR A 98 -38.98 -42.88 -6.87
CA TYR A 98 -40.36 -43.31 -6.61
C TYR A 98 -41.43 -42.44 -7.32
N GLY A 99 -41.02 -41.48 -8.14
CA GLY A 99 -41.93 -40.56 -8.82
C GLY A 99 -42.49 -39.45 -7.93
N ILE A 100 -41.96 -39.30 -6.71
CA ILE A 100 -42.34 -38.18 -5.84
C ILE A 100 -41.77 -36.90 -6.44
N ASN A 101 -42.61 -35.87 -6.55
CA ASN A 101 -42.17 -34.58 -7.06
C ASN A 101 -41.28 -33.89 -6.03
N ILE A 102 -40.06 -33.55 -6.44
CA ILE A 102 -39.09 -32.85 -5.60
C ILE A 102 -38.90 -31.45 -6.14
N GLU A 103 -39.10 -30.47 -5.27
CA GLU A 103 -38.83 -29.09 -5.58
C GLU A 103 -37.32 -28.83 -5.59
N ILE A 104 -36.78 -28.41 -6.74
CA ILE A 104 -35.38 -27.99 -6.88
C ILE A 104 -35.30 -26.50 -6.56
N ASN A 105 -34.42 -26.13 -5.63
CA ASN A 105 -34.23 -24.77 -5.16
C ASN A 105 -32.74 -24.48 -4.89
N LEU A 106 -32.42 -23.24 -4.50
CA LEU A 106 -31.03 -22.80 -4.29
C LEU A 106 -30.28 -23.55 -3.18
N SER A 107 -30.98 -24.04 -2.15
CA SER A 107 -30.35 -24.73 -1.02
C SER A 107 -30.11 -26.21 -1.26
N ASN A 108 -30.83 -26.83 -2.21
CA ASN A 108 -30.71 -28.25 -2.50
C ASN A 108 -30.09 -28.58 -3.86
N VAL A 109 -30.06 -27.66 -4.83
CA VAL A 109 -29.61 -27.98 -6.19
C VAL A 109 -28.18 -28.51 -6.25
N ALA A 110 -27.25 -27.95 -5.48
CA ALA A 110 -25.86 -28.40 -5.48
C ALA A 110 -25.74 -29.86 -5.01
N LYS A 111 -26.39 -30.20 -3.89
CA LYS A 111 -26.39 -31.56 -3.34
C LYS A 111 -27.11 -32.54 -4.25
N LEU A 112 -28.24 -32.16 -4.84
CA LEU A 112 -28.98 -32.98 -5.79
C LEU A 112 -28.19 -33.23 -7.08
N HIS A 113 -27.48 -32.22 -7.61
CA HIS A 113 -26.67 -32.35 -8.80
C HIS A 113 -25.45 -33.27 -8.58
N CYS A 114 -24.73 -33.09 -7.45
CA CYS A 114 -23.62 -33.97 -7.11
C CYS A 114 -24.10 -35.41 -6.85
N THR A 115 -25.25 -35.58 -6.18
CA THR A 115 -25.81 -36.91 -5.87
C THR A 115 -26.34 -37.60 -7.11
N SER A 116 -27.04 -36.89 -7.99
CA SER A 116 -27.56 -37.46 -9.24
C SER A 116 -26.43 -37.92 -10.15
N HIS A 117 -25.36 -37.13 -10.24
CA HIS A 117 -24.14 -37.52 -10.95
C HIS A 117 -23.48 -38.75 -10.30
N PHE A 118 -23.29 -38.75 -8.97
CA PHE A 118 -22.72 -39.87 -8.23
C PHE A 118 -23.50 -41.18 -8.40
N LEU A 119 -24.84 -41.09 -8.48
CA LEU A 119 -25.75 -42.23 -8.67
C LEU A 119 -25.95 -42.59 -10.15
N GLU A 120 -25.33 -41.87 -11.09
CA GLU A 120 -25.51 -42.00 -12.52
C GLU A 120 -27.00 -41.91 -12.93
N MET A 121 -27.70 -40.89 -12.42
CA MET A 121 -29.11 -40.62 -12.73
C MET A 121 -29.23 -39.76 -13.99
N THR A 122 -28.77 -40.33 -15.11
CA THR A 122 -28.69 -39.70 -16.43
C THR A 122 -29.89 -40.04 -17.32
N GLU A 123 -30.00 -39.39 -18.49
CA GLU A 123 -30.98 -39.71 -19.53
C GLU A 123 -30.81 -41.12 -20.13
N GLU A 124 -29.67 -41.78 -19.91
CA GLU A 124 -29.47 -43.17 -20.36
C GLU A 124 -30.44 -44.14 -19.67
N TYR A 125 -30.85 -43.81 -18.44
CA TYR A 125 -31.72 -44.67 -17.63
C TYR A 125 -33.18 -44.24 -17.68
N ALA A 126 -33.46 -42.94 -17.81
CA ALA A 126 -34.81 -42.42 -17.91
C ALA A 126 -34.87 -41.00 -18.46
N ASP A 127 -35.96 -40.68 -19.18
CA ASP A 127 -36.22 -39.32 -19.65
C ASP A 127 -36.40 -38.32 -18.50
N LYS A 128 -35.82 -37.12 -18.68
CA LYS A 128 -35.83 -36.00 -17.72
C LYS A 128 -35.38 -36.44 -16.32
N ASN A 129 -34.31 -37.20 -16.27
CA ASN A 129 -33.76 -37.71 -15.02
C ASN A 129 -33.21 -36.58 -14.13
N LEU A 130 -32.86 -36.91 -12.90
CA LEU A 130 -32.52 -35.93 -11.88
C LEU A 130 -31.28 -35.09 -12.25
N GLU A 131 -30.28 -35.68 -12.92
CA GLU A 131 -29.10 -34.95 -13.37
C GLU A 131 -29.47 -33.86 -14.38
N THR A 132 -30.25 -34.18 -15.40
CA THR A 132 -30.73 -33.22 -16.41
C THR A 132 -31.60 -32.13 -15.79
N ARG A 133 -32.51 -32.48 -14.88
CA ARG A 133 -33.37 -31.49 -14.20
C ARG A 133 -32.56 -30.51 -13.36
N THR A 134 -31.59 -31.00 -12.60
CA THR A 134 -30.71 -30.13 -11.80
C THR A 134 -29.81 -29.27 -12.68
N GLU A 135 -29.30 -29.83 -13.78
CA GLU A 135 -28.48 -29.11 -14.75
C GLU A 135 -29.26 -27.99 -15.47
N THR A 136 -30.52 -28.22 -15.84
CA THR A 136 -31.39 -27.18 -16.40
C THR A 136 -31.64 -26.05 -15.39
N PHE A 137 -31.95 -26.38 -14.14
CA PHE A 137 -32.14 -25.37 -13.10
C PHE A 137 -30.86 -24.56 -12.84
N LEU A 138 -29.68 -25.22 -12.84
CA LEU A 138 -28.40 -24.53 -12.74
C LEU A 138 -28.19 -23.56 -13.89
N LYS A 139 -28.47 -23.97 -15.13
CA LYS A 139 -28.33 -23.14 -16.34
C LYS A 139 -29.29 -21.96 -16.40
N GLU A 140 -30.55 -22.16 -16.00
CA GLU A 140 -31.60 -21.15 -16.18
C GLU A 140 -31.71 -20.19 -14.98
N ASN A 141 -31.57 -20.70 -13.74
CA ASN A 141 -31.86 -19.93 -12.53
C ASN A 141 -30.61 -19.54 -11.73
N VAL A 142 -29.54 -20.33 -11.80
CA VAL A 142 -28.35 -20.12 -10.95
C VAL A 142 -27.27 -19.36 -11.69
N LEU A 143 -26.75 -19.93 -12.79
CA LEU A 143 -25.62 -19.38 -13.52
C LEU A 143 -25.86 -17.94 -14.02
N PRO A 144 -27.05 -17.54 -14.51
CA PRO A 144 -27.28 -16.16 -14.97
C PRO A 144 -27.32 -15.10 -13.85
N ASN A 145 -27.48 -15.51 -12.59
CA ASN A 145 -27.67 -14.61 -11.45
C ASN A 145 -26.51 -14.72 -10.45
N ILE A 146 -25.84 -13.60 -10.16
CA ILE A 146 -24.65 -13.56 -9.29
C ILE A 146 -24.98 -14.01 -7.87
N THR A 147 -26.06 -13.49 -7.27
CA THR A 147 -26.45 -13.81 -5.89
C THR A 147 -26.81 -15.29 -5.73
N ASN A 148 -27.54 -15.84 -6.71
CA ASN A 148 -27.89 -17.27 -6.72
C ASN A 148 -26.63 -18.13 -6.88
N SER A 149 -25.73 -17.76 -7.80
CA SER A 149 -24.45 -18.44 -7.98
C SER A 149 -23.59 -18.43 -6.71
N ILE A 150 -23.54 -17.33 -5.97
CA ILE A 150 -22.82 -17.23 -4.69
C ILE A 150 -23.46 -18.16 -3.64
N SER A 151 -24.79 -18.21 -3.58
CA SER A 151 -25.54 -19.02 -2.62
C SER A 151 -25.30 -20.51 -2.86
N VAL A 152 -25.35 -20.95 -4.13
CA VAL A 152 -25.08 -22.33 -4.52
C VAL A 152 -23.59 -22.68 -4.34
N LEU A 153 -22.68 -21.74 -4.60
CA LEU A 153 -21.25 -21.91 -4.35
C LEU A 153 -20.97 -22.13 -2.86
N HIS A 154 -21.66 -21.42 -1.96
CA HIS A 154 -21.56 -21.66 -0.52
C HIS A 154 -22.02 -23.08 -0.14
N CYS A 155 -23.10 -23.59 -0.75
CA CYS A 155 -23.54 -24.97 -0.53
C CYS A 155 -22.51 -26.00 -1.00
N CYS A 156 -21.67 -25.68 -1.99
CA CYS A 156 -20.63 -26.58 -2.50
C CYS A 156 -19.49 -26.82 -1.50
N GLU A 157 -19.32 -25.97 -0.48
CA GLU A 157 -18.27 -26.13 0.54
C GLU A 157 -18.39 -27.48 1.27
N ASN A 158 -19.61 -27.97 1.47
CA ASN A 158 -19.90 -29.25 2.14
C ASN A 158 -19.94 -30.44 1.16
N LEU A 159 -19.64 -30.22 -0.13
CA LEU A 159 -19.74 -31.21 -1.20
C LEU A 159 -18.39 -31.53 -1.85
N LEU A 160 -17.30 -30.97 -1.34
CA LEU A 160 -15.94 -31.29 -1.78
C LEU A 160 -15.56 -32.72 -1.34
N PRO A 161 -14.85 -33.50 -2.19
CA PRO A 161 -14.25 -33.11 -3.46
C PRO A 161 -15.17 -33.22 -4.69
N VAL A 162 -16.31 -33.91 -4.57
CA VAL A 162 -17.19 -34.26 -5.72
C VAL A 162 -17.62 -33.03 -6.53
N ALA A 163 -17.98 -31.94 -5.87
CA ALA A 163 -18.38 -30.70 -6.55
C ALA A 163 -17.27 -30.09 -7.42
N GLU A 164 -16.00 -30.35 -7.11
CA GLU A 164 -14.86 -29.93 -7.92
C GLU A 164 -14.61 -30.90 -9.09
N GLU A 165 -14.73 -32.20 -8.86
CA GLU A 165 -14.56 -33.25 -9.87
C GLU A 165 -15.54 -33.07 -11.04
N ILE A 166 -16.81 -32.75 -10.73
CA ILE A 166 -17.84 -32.46 -11.73
C ILE A 166 -17.75 -31.01 -12.28
N SER A 167 -16.73 -30.26 -11.90
CA SER A 167 -16.49 -28.87 -12.31
C SER A 167 -17.60 -27.87 -11.92
N LEU A 168 -18.49 -28.20 -10.98
CA LEU A 168 -19.58 -27.30 -10.55
C LEU A 168 -19.04 -26.02 -9.92
N VAL A 169 -18.04 -26.13 -9.04
CA VAL A 169 -17.37 -24.99 -8.38
C VAL A 169 -16.76 -24.06 -9.41
N THR A 170 -15.99 -24.60 -10.37
CA THR A 170 -15.33 -23.81 -11.43
C THR A 170 -16.34 -23.13 -12.36
N ARG A 171 -17.45 -23.81 -12.70
CA ARG A 171 -18.55 -23.22 -13.48
C ARG A 171 -19.20 -22.04 -12.75
N LEU A 172 -19.52 -22.19 -11.46
CA LEU A 172 -20.11 -21.13 -10.64
C LEU A 172 -19.18 -19.90 -10.54
N ILE A 173 -17.90 -20.11 -10.24
CA ILE A 173 -16.89 -19.04 -10.16
C ILE A 173 -16.78 -18.29 -11.49
N THR A 174 -16.71 -19.04 -12.61
CA THR A 174 -16.63 -18.45 -13.94
C THR A 174 -17.88 -17.63 -14.27
N SER A 175 -19.06 -18.12 -13.88
CA SER A 175 -20.32 -17.42 -14.07
C SER A 175 -20.40 -16.13 -13.27
N ILE A 176 -20.01 -16.16 -11.99
CA ILE A 176 -19.91 -14.97 -11.14
C ILE A 176 -19.01 -13.93 -11.80
N ALA A 177 -17.83 -14.35 -12.27
CA ALA A 177 -16.87 -13.43 -12.88
C ALA A 177 -17.40 -12.81 -14.20
N ASN A 178 -18.00 -13.62 -15.07
CA ASN A 178 -18.58 -13.14 -16.33
C ASN A 178 -19.74 -12.17 -16.08
N ASN A 179 -20.65 -12.51 -15.17
CA ASN A 179 -21.81 -11.68 -14.88
C ASN A 179 -21.44 -10.39 -14.14
N ALA A 180 -20.47 -10.42 -13.22
CA ALA A 180 -19.96 -9.21 -12.56
C ALA A 180 -19.37 -8.22 -13.59
N CYS A 181 -18.61 -8.72 -14.56
CA CYS A 181 -18.09 -7.89 -15.65
C CYS A 181 -19.20 -7.38 -16.58
N LYS A 182 -20.20 -8.21 -16.89
CA LYS A 182 -21.37 -7.81 -17.68
C LYS A 182 -22.16 -6.69 -17.00
N GLU A 183 -22.49 -6.84 -15.72
CA GLU A 183 -23.19 -5.84 -14.92
C GLU A 183 -22.41 -4.52 -14.85
N GLN A 184 -21.09 -4.59 -14.70
CA GLN A 184 -20.23 -3.40 -14.75
C GLN A 184 -20.34 -2.64 -16.08
N LEU A 185 -20.41 -3.36 -17.21
CA LEU A 185 -20.56 -2.75 -18.53
C LEU A 185 -21.95 -2.13 -18.69
N THR A 186 -23.01 -2.84 -18.30
CA THR A 186 -24.38 -2.33 -18.33
C THR A 186 -24.52 -1.05 -17.49
N CYS A 187 -23.99 -1.04 -16.26
CA CYS A 187 -23.96 0.12 -15.38
C CYS A 187 -23.08 1.27 -15.92
N GLY A 188 -22.06 0.95 -16.73
CA GLY A 188 -21.24 1.94 -17.41
C GLY A 188 -21.99 2.63 -18.56
N LEU A 189 -22.75 1.85 -19.33
CA LEU A 189 -23.56 2.34 -20.45
C LEU A 189 -24.74 3.19 -19.97
N SER A 190 -25.46 2.76 -18.93
CA SER A 190 -26.56 3.55 -18.36
C SER A 190 -26.10 4.90 -17.82
N LYS A 191 -24.87 4.97 -17.26
CA LYS A 191 -24.26 6.24 -16.84
C LYS A 191 -23.93 7.16 -18.02
N LEU A 192 -23.56 6.62 -19.17
CA LEU A 192 -23.33 7.39 -20.40
C LEU A 192 -24.64 7.94 -20.99
N GLU A 193 -25.69 7.13 -20.98
CA GLU A 193 -27.04 7.54 -21.43
C GLU A 193 -27.66 8.59 -20.49
N SER A 194 -27.44 8.47 -19.18
CA SER A 194 -27.92 9.43 -18.17
C SER A 194 -27.24 10.80 -18.20
N ASN A 195 -26.19 11.00 -19.02
CA ASN A 195 -25.61 12.34 -19.20
C ASN A 195 -26.57 13.34 -19.88
N TYR A 196 -27.72 12.87 -20.38
CA TYR A 196 -28.79 13.70 -20.94
C TYR A 196 -29.98 13.92 -20.00
N THR A 197 -30.01 13.33 -18.81
CA THR A 197 -31.11 13.54 -17.84
C THR A 197 -30.60 13.36 -16.42
N LYS A 198 -30.76 14.40 -15.58
CA LYS A 198 -30.24 14.47 -14.20
C LYS A 198 -30.46 13.14 -13.44
N PRO A 199 -29.45 12.65 -12.70
CA PRO A 199 -29.57 11.39 -11.98
C PRO A 199 -30.56 11.56 -10.83
N VAL A 200 -31.63 10.77 -10.85
CA VAL A 200 -32.56 10.60 -9.73
C VAL A 200 -31.81 9.89 -8.60
N LEU A 201 -31.78 10.52 -7.43
CA LEU A 201 -31.31 9.96 -6.18
C LEU A 201 -32.30 8.89 -5.70
N HIS A 202 -32.05 7.61 -5.98
CA HIS A 202 -32.63 6.51 -5.20
C HIS A 202 -31.58 5.42 -4.95
N SER A 203 -31.09 5.41 -3.71
CA SER A 203 -30.97 4.26 -2.81
C SER A 203 -30.99 2.85 -3.44
N ASP A 204 -29.81 2.29 -3.73
CA ASP A 204 -29.59 0.84 -3.92
C ASP A 204 -28.16 0.42 -3.50
N GLU A 205 -27.44 1.22 -2.70
CA GLU A 205 -26.10 0.83 -2.22
C GLU A 205 -26.15 -0.29 -1.15
N ASP A 206 -27.34 -0.63 -0.63
CA ASP A 206 -27.43 -1.54 0.50
C ASP A 206 -27.53 -3.04 0.19
N ASP A 207 -27.94 -3.45 -1.02
CA ASP A 207 -28.12 -4.87 -1.38
C ASP A 207 -27.39 -5.31 -2.66
N TRP A 208 -26.22 -4.73 -2.93
CA TRP A 208 -25.39 -5.18 -4.06
C TRP A 208 -24.70 -6.53 -3.78
N TRP A 209 -24.48 -7.31 -4.84
CA TRP A 209 -24.04 -8.71 -4.75
C TRP A 209 -22.71 -8.94 -4.01
N GLY A 210 -21.79 -7.98 -4.00
CA GLY A 210 -20.50 -8.14 -3.32
C GLY A 210 -20.62 -8.18 -1.80
N LYS A 211 -21.74 -7.73 -1.22
CA LYS A 211 -22.03 -7.97 0.20
C LYS A 211 -22.28 -9.45 0.50
N LYS A 212 -22.83 -10.20 -0.47
CA LYS A 212 -23.18 -11.62 -0.31
C LYS A 212 -21.95 -12.53 -0.33
N LEU A 213 -20.81 -12.07 -0.85
CA LEU A 213 -19.55 -12.84 -0.86
C LEU A 213 -18.97 -13.10 0.54
N THR A 214 -19.44 -12.41 1.58
CA THR A 214 -18.96 -12.59 2.97
C THR A 214 -19.33 -13.93 3.57
N VAL A 215 -20.30 -14.64 2.99
CA VAL A 215 -20.73 -15.98 3.42
C VAL A 215 -19.72 -17.06 3.03
N LEU A 216 -18.91 -16.80 2.00
CA LEU A 216 -17.97 -17.78 1.47
C LEU A 216 -16.76 -17.94 2.40
N ASN A 217 -16.27 -19.18 2.50
CA ASN A 217 -14.96 -19.43 3.11
C ASN A 217 -13.83 -18.73 2.35
N LEU A 218 -12.66 -18.63 2.98
CA LEU A 218 -11.52 -17.87 2.45
C LEU A 218 -11.04 -18.41 1.09
N GLU A 219 -11.08 -19.73 0.90
CA GLU A 219 -10.62 -20.38 -0.33
C GLU A 219 -11.52 -20.01 -1.51
N PHE A 220 -12.84 -20.17 -1.37
CA PHE A 220 -13.80 -19.83 -2.42
C PHE A 220 -13.83 -18.33 -2.68
N PHE A 221 -13.77 -17.50 -1.62
CA PHE A 221 -13.66 -16.06 -1.77
C PHE A 221 -12.42 -15.65 -2.59
N GLN A 222 -11.25 -16.21 -2.27
CA GLN A 222 -10.01 -15.94 -3.00
C GLN A 222 -10.12 -16.35 -4.47
N ARG A 223 -10.69 -17.53 -4.76
CA ARG A 223 -10.88 -18.01 -6.14
C ARG A 223 -11.84 -17.12 -6.92
N VAL A 224 -12.98 -16.74 -6.33
CA VAL A 224 -13.94 -15.81 -6.95
C VAL A 224 -13.29 -14.47 -7.26
N LEU A 225 -12.64 -13.85 -6.27
CA LEU A 225 -12.06 -12.52 -6.47
C LEU A 225 -10.90 -12.54 -7.47
N THR A 226 -10.10 -13.62 -7.49
CA THR A 226 -9.06 -13.81 -8.51
C THR A 226 -9.67 -13.91 -9.91
N ALA A 227 -10.71 -14.73 -10.09
CA ALA A 227 -11.40 -14.86 -11.37
C ALA A 227 -11.98 -13.51 -11.85
N VAL A 228 -12.70 -12.81 -10.98
CA VAL A 228 -13.29 -11.49 -11.25
C VAL A 228 -12.21 -10.45 -11.61
N LYS A 229 -11.05 -10.48 -10.92
CA LYS A 229 -9.90 -9.62 -11.23
C LYS A 229 -9.30 -9.93 -12.61
N THR A 230 -9.12 -11.21 -12.93
CA THR A 230 -8.58 -11.63 -14.25
C THR A 230 -9.52 -11.27 -15.41
N LYS A 231 -10.83 -11.22 -15.16
CA LYS A 231 -11.84 -10.80 -16.14
C LYS A 231 -11.96 -9.29 -16.32
N GLY A 232 -11.20 -8.48 -15.55
CA GLY A 232 -11.11 -7.04 -15.75
C GLY A 232 -12.14 -6.21 -14.97
N LEU A 233 -12.63 -6.70 -13.83
CA LEU A 233 -13.42 -5.85 -12.92
C LEU A 233 -12.59 -4.64 -12.45
N LYS A 234 -13.24 -3.47 -12.35
CA LYS A 234 -12.60 -2.21 -11.93
C LYS A 234 -11.98 -2.34 -10.55
N GLN A 235 -10.81 -1.72 -10.38
CA GLN A 235 -10.05 -1.71 -9.13
C GLN A 235 -10.84 -1.14 -7.93
N ASP A 236 -11.76 -0.19 -8.17
CA ASP A 236 -12.65 0.35 -7.14
C ASP A 236 -13.61 -0.71 -6.60
N MET A 237 -14.24 -1.48 -7.48
CA MET A 237 -15.15 -2.54 -7.09
C MET A 237 -14.42 -3.68 -6.37
N ILE A 238 -13.23 -4.05 -6.85
CA ILE A 238 -12.36 -5.02 -6.16
C ILE A 238 -12.03 -4.54 -4.75
N ALA A 239 -11.67 -3.26 -4.58
CA ALA A 239 -11.43 -2.68 -3.26
C ALA A 239 -12.66 -2.77 -2.35
N LYS A 240 -13.84 -2.41 -2.86
CA LYS A 240 -15.11 -2.48 -2.12
C LYS A 240 -15.44 -3.90 -1.65
N ILE A 241 -15.30 -4.90 -2.53
CA ILE A 241 -15.51 -6.32 -2.19
C ILE A 241 -14.54 -6.75 -1.08
N LEU A 242 -13.25 -6.44 -1.23
CA LEU A 242 -12.22 -6.79 -0.25
C LEU A 242 -12.44 -6.15 1.11
N MET A 243 -12.76 -4.86 1.12
CA MET A 243 -13.05 -4.15 2.37
C MET A 243 -14.23 -4.78 3.10
N ASN A 244 -15.31 -5.06 2.38
CA ASN A 244 -16.49 -5.68 2.97
C ASN A 244 -16.20 -7.08 3.54
N TYR A 245 -15.45 -7.92 2.80
CA TYR A 245 -15.02 -9.23 3.29
C TYR A 245 -14.12 -9.11 4.52
N ALA A 246 -13.10 -8.25 4.46
CA ALA A 246 -12.17 -8.04 5.57
C ALA A 246 -12.87 -7.50 6.82
N HIS A 247 -13.84 -6.58 6.67
CA HIS A 247 -14.65 -6.11 7.80
C HIS A 247 -15.42 -7.25 8.46
N ASN A 248 -16.14 -8.08 7.70
CA ASN A 248 -16.88 -9.19 8.27
C ASN A 248 -15.96 -10.24 8.93
N SER A 249 -14.88 -10.61 8.25
CA SER A 249 -14.00 -11.70 8.69
C SER A 249 -13.06 -11.29 9.82
N LEU A 250 -12.60 -10.03 9.89
CA LEU A 250 -11.67 -9.57 10.90
C LEU A 250 -12.37 -8.95 12.12
N GLN A 251 -13.51 -8.27 11.96
CA GLN A 251 -14.21 -7.59 13.07
C GLN A 251 -14.87 -8.58 14.04
N GLY A 252 -15.34 -9.74 13.54
CA GLY A 252 -15.98 -10.78 14.35
C GLY A 252 -15.04 -11.51 15.33
N LEU A 253 -13.73 -11.24 15.27
CA LEU A 253 -12.73 -11.98 16.04
C LEU A 253 -12.00 -11.15 17.12
N PHE A 254 -12.22 -9.83 17.20
CA PHE A 254 -11.63 -8.98 18.26
C PHE A 254 -12.27 -9.16 19.65
N LEU A 255 -13.44 -9.84 19.72
CA LEU A 255 -14.22 -10.02 20.96
C LEU A 255 -14.12 -11.43 21.55
N ARG A 256 -13.40 -12.37 20.92
CA ARG A 256 -13.26 -13.76 21.40
C ARG A 256 -11.80 -14.04 21.73
N ASP A 257 -11.58 -14.69 22.87
CA ASP A 257 -10.29 -14.97 23.49
C ASP A 257 -9.14 -15.29 22.50
N PRO A 258 -7.90 -14.83 22.78
CA PRO A 258 -6.73 -15.06 21.95
C PRO A 258 -6.28 -16.54 22.02
N GLN A 259 -7.05 -17.43 21.41
CA GLN A 259 -6.68 -18.81 21.21
C GLN A 259 -5.74 -18.90 19.98
N LEU A 260 -4.65 -19.66 20.09
CA LEU A 260 -3.59 -19.77 19.06
C LEU A 260 -4.13 -20.10 17.66
N GLU A 261 -5.18 -20.90 17.57
CA GLU A 261 -5.84 -21.26 16.30
C GLU A 261 -6.64 -20.09 15.67
N SER A 262 -7.22 -19.21 16.50
CA SER A 262 -7.85 -17.97 16.03
C SER A 262 -6.80 -17.03 15.43
N GLN A 263 -5.60 -16.94 16.02
CA GLN A 263 -4.51 -16.11 15.50
C GLN A 263 -3.98 -16.63 14.15
N LYS A 264 -3.81 -17.95 13.99
CA LYS A 264 -3.42 -18.53 12.69
C LYS A 264 -4.44 -18.22 11.60
N LYS A 265 -5.74 -18.38 11.88
CA LYS A 265 -6.81 -18.02 10.93
C LYS A 265 -6.76 -16.53 10.56
N HIS A 266 -6.62 -15.63 11.53
CA HIS A 266 -6.47 -14.19 11.24
C HIS A 266 -5.28 -13.90 10.33
N ARG A 267 -4.13 -14.51 10.62
CA ARG A 267 -2.91 -14.31 9.85
C ARG A 267 -3.15 -14.63 8.37
N VAL A 268 -3.74 -15.80 8.09
CA VAL A 268 -4.02 -16.24 6.72
C VAL A 268 -5.02 -15.30 6.04
N ILE A 269 -6.09 -14.87 6.73
CA ILE A 269 -7.07 -13.92 6.17
C ILE A 269 -6.40 -12.60 5.79
N VAL A 270 -5.58 -12.02 6.68
CA VAL A 270 -4.89 -10.75 6.40
C VAL A 270 -3.94 -10.89 5.22
N GLU A 271 -3.13 -11.96 5.18
CA GLU A 271 -2.19 -12.21 4.08
C GLU A 271 -2.91 -12.35 2.73
N VAL A 272 -4.03 -13.10 2.69
CA VAL A 272 -4.84 -13.26 1.48
C VAL A 272 -5.47 -11.93 1.05
N VAL A 273 -6.10 -11.19 1.97
CA VAL A 273 -6.69 -9.87 1.67
C VAL A 273 -5.64 -8.92 1.09
N VAL A 274 -4.44 -8.85 1.69
CA VAL A 274 -3.34 -8.02 1.20
C VAL A 274 -2.86 -8.45 -0.18
N SER A 275 -2.72 -9.75 -0.43
CA SER A 275 -2.31 -10.28 -1.73
C SER A 275 -3.30 -9.98 -2.86
N LEU A 276 -4.58 -9.84 -2.53
CA LEU A 276 -5.66 -9.57 -3.48
C LEU A 276 -5.88 -8.08 -3.75
N LEU A 277 -5.30 -7.19 -2.92
CA LEU A 277 -5.47 -5.74 -3.05
C LEU A 277 -5.16 -5.26 -4.49
N PRO A 278 -5.89 -4.24 -4.97
CA PRO A 278 -5.64 -3.54 -6.23
C PRO A 278 -4.19 -3.14 -6.47
N THR A 279 -3.84 -2.84 -7.72
CA THR A 279 -2.49 -2.38 -8.09
C THR A 279 -2.08 -1.15 -7.29
N GLN A 280 -0.81 -1.10 -6.91
CA GLN A 280 -0.27 0.00 -6.13
C GLN A 280 -0.23 1.28 -6.97
N SER A 281 -0.85 2.35 -6.46
CA SER A 281 -0.88 3.65 -7.13
C SER A 281 -1.08 4.77 -6.11
N ARG A 282 -0.60 5.97 -6.44
CA ARG A 282 -0.93 7.21 -5.71
C ARG A 282 -2.42 7.53 -5.75
N LYS A 283 -3.10 7.11 -6.83
CA LYS A 283 -4.56 7.22 -7.01
C LYS A 283 -5.24 5.90 -6.67
N SER A 284 -4.77 5.22 -5.63
CA SER A 284 -5.37 3.98 -5.15
C SER A 284 -6.83 4.24 -4.75
N THR A 285 -7.70 3.29 -5.09
CA THR A 285 -9.11 3.29 -4.66
C THR A 285 -9.28 2.84 -3.22
N VAL A 286 -8.26 2.17 -2.67
CA VAL A 286 -8.26 1.66 -1.29
C VAL A 286 -7.97 2.81 -0.31
N PRO A 287 -8.87 3.12 0.63
CA PRO A 287 -8.68 4.20 1.61
C PRO A 287 -7.48 3.96 2.54
N MET A 288 -6.82 5.04 2.92
CA MET A 288 -5.69 5.02 3.85
C MET A 288 -6.05 4.39 5.21
N ALA A 289 -7.22 4.73 5.76
CA ALA A 289 -7.72 4.15 7.01
C ALA A 289 -7.81 2.61 6.98
N PHE A 290 -8.23 2.05 5.84
CA PHE A 290 -8.32 0.60 5.66
C PHE A 290 -6.94 -0.06 5.59
N LEU A 291 -6.00 0.53 4.83
CA LEU A 291 -4.61 0.06 4.79
C LEU A 291 -3.94 0.10 6.16
N SER A 292 -4.16 1.19 6.91
CA SER A 292 -3.68 1.32 8.27
C SER A 292 -4.31 0.26 9.20
N SER A 293 -5.63 0.01 9.08
CA SER A 293 -6.31 -1.05 9.84
C SER A 293 -5.73 -2.44 9.53
N LEU A 294 -5.47 -2.74 8.25
CA LEU A 294 -4.82 -3.98 7.85
C LEU A 294 -3.40 -4.08 8.41
N LEU A 295 -2.62 -3.00 8.41
CA LEU A 295 -1.28 -3.00 9.00
C LEU A 295 -1.33 -3.26 10.51
N LYS A 296 -2.28 -2.67 11.23
CA LYS A 296 -2.51 -2.94 12.66
C LYS A 296 -2.83 -4.43 12.89
N SER A 297 -3.76 -4.98 12.12
CA SER A 297 -4.14 -6.40 12.16
C SER A 297 -2.98 -7.33 11.79
N SER A 298 -2.16 -6.93 10.82
CA SER A 298 -0.99 -7.70 10.36
C SER A 298 0.10 -7.84 11.42
N ILE A 299 0.27 -6.80 12.25
CA ILE A 299 1.21 -6.78 13.38
C ILE A 299 0.65 -7.62 14.51
N MET A 300 -0.63 -7.46 14.84
CA MET A 300 -1.29 -8.21 15.91
C MET A 300 -1.32 -9.72 15.61
N ALA A 301 -1.55 -10.10 14.34
CA ALA A 301 -1.59 -11.48 13.89
C ALA A 301 -0.22 -12.06 13.50
N SER A 302 0.88 -11.31 13.67
CA SER A 302 2.24 -11.74 13.32
C SER A 302 2.36 -12.32 11.89
N THR A 303 1.84 -11.59 10.91
CA THR A 303 1.91 -11.94 9.48
C THR A 303 3.34 -11.88 8.92
N SER A 304 3.51 -12.44 7.72
CA SER A 304 4.79 -12.46 7.00
C SER A 304 5.40 -11.05 6.83
N THR A 305 6.73 -11.00 6.77
CA THR A 305 7.47 -9.75 6.51
C THR A 305 7.10 -9.16 5.14
N ALA A 306 6.89 -10.00 4.13
CA ALA A 306 6.44 -9.58 2.81
C ALA A 306 5.07 -8.88 2.84
N CYS A 307 4.09 -9.43 3.57
CA CYS A 307 2.78 -8.83 3.74
C CYS A 307 2.87 -7.43 4.40
N ARG A 308 3.63 -7.32 5.49
CA ARG A 308 3.86 -6.05 6.19
C ARG A 308 4.57 -5.03 5.31
N SER A 309 5.62 -5.42 4.60
CA SER A 309 6.34 -4.53 3.69
C SER A 309 5.50 -4.09 2.49
N ASP A 310 4.59 -4.92 2.00
CA ASP A 310 3.65 -4.51 0.95
C ASP A 310 2.68 -3.43 1.45
N LEU A 311 2.15 -3.59 2.67
CA LEU A 311 1.30 -2.60 3.33
C LEU A 311 2.07 -1.30 3.61
N GLU A 312 3.26 -1.37 4.18
CA GLU A 312 4.15 -0.23 4.43
C GLU A 312 4.42 0.57 3.14
N ARG A 313 4.66 -0.13 2.03
CA ARG A 313 4.85 0.47 0.71
C ARG A 313 3.59 1.18 0.23
N ARG A 314 2.42 0.54 0.29
CA ARG A 314 1.13 1.13 -0.13
C ARG A 314 0.76 2.36 0.68
N ILE A 315 0.98 2.30 1.99
CA ILE A 315 0.79 3.43 2.90
C ILE A 315 1.76 4.57 2.55
N GLY A 316 3.03 4.25 2.30
CA GLY A 316 4.02 5.22 1.83
C GLY A 316 3.60 5.93 0.53
N LEU A 317 2.89 5.27 -0.39
CA LEU A 317 2.42 5.88 -1.63
C LEU A 317 1.27 6.89 -1.44
N GLN A 318 0.54 6.84 -0.33
CA GLN A 318 -0.68 7.63 -0.07
C GLN A 318 -0.59 8.48 1.20
N LEU A 319 0.61 8.63 1.76
CA LEU A 319 0.81 9.32 3.04
C LEU A 319 0.38 10.81 2.99
N ASP A 320 0.34 11.41 1.81
CA ASP A 320 -0.17 12.76 1.59
C ASP A 320 -1.69 12.90 1.81
N GLN A 321 -2.42 11.78 1.80
CA GLN A 321 -3.87 11.70 2.03
C GLN A 321 -4.23 11.28 3.47
N ALA A 322 -3.24 10.91 4.29
CA ALA A 322 -3.47 10.37 5.62
C ALA A 322 -3.99 11.43 6.63
N ILE A 323 -4.97 11.04 7.44
CA ILE A 323 -5.33 11.78 8.66
C ILE A 323 -4.49 11.30 9.85
N LEU A 324 -4.50 12.05 10.96
CA LEU A 324 -3.69 11.71 12.13
C LEU A 324 -4.04 10.31 12.67
N GLU A 325 -5.32 9.98 12.69
CA GLU A 325 -5.85 8.68 13.16
C GLU A 325 -5.36 7.49 12.32
N ASP A 326 -5.11 7.70 11.02
CA ASP A 326 -4.57 6.68 10.11
C ASP A 326 -3.12 6.33 10.44
N ILE A 327 -2.36 7.27 11.01
CA ILE A 327 -0.93 7.12 11.33
C ILE A 327 -0.74 6.51 12.73
N LEU A 328 -1.77 6.61 13.59
CA LEU A 328 -1.74 6.05 14.94
C LEU A 328 -1.87 4.52 14.90
N ILE A 329 -0.75 3.82 14.85
CA ILE A 329 -0.69 2.34 14.95
C ILE A 329 -0.55 1.94 16.44
N PRO A 330 -1.41 1.03 16.97
CA PRO A 330 -1.38 0.59 18.36
C PRO A 330 -0.04 -0.03 18.77
N ALA A 331 0.20 0.03 20.07
CA ALA A 331 1.51 0.34 20.59
C ALA A 331 2.30 -0.86 21.16
N ASN A 332 2.52 -1.96 20.43
CA ASN A 332 3.33 -3.07 20.99
C ASN A 332 4.77 -3.08 20.45
N ALA A 333 5.74 -3.02 21.38
CA ALA A 333 7.21 -2.96 21.21
C ALA A 333 7.78 -1.69 20.52
N HIS A 334 8.52 -0.88 21.28
CA HIS A 334 9.13 0.38 20.82
C HIS A 334 10.05 0.24 19.60
N GLY A 335 10.77 -0.88 19.45
CA GLY A 335 11.71 -1.09 18.33
C GLY A 335 11.04 -1.37 16.98
N LEU A 336 9.98 -2.20 16.94
CA LEU A 336 9.28 -2.54 15.71
C LEU A 336 8.57 -1.33 15.08
N LYS A 337 8.11 -0.39 15.93
CA LYS A 337 7.45 0.85 15.50
C LYS A 337 8.39 1.74 14.71
N GLN A 338 9.62 1.89 15.19
CA GLN A 338 10.58 2.81 14.59
C GLN A 338 11.09 2.32 13.24
N ASP A 339 11.27 1.00 13.10
CA ASP A 339 11.60 0.33 11.85
C ASP A 339 10.49 0.48 10.80
N MET A 340 9.24 0.19 11.17
CA MET A 340 8.07 0.33 10.31
C MET A 340 7.84 1.78 9.86
N ILE A 341 7.90 2.74 10.78
CA ILE A 341 7.73 4.16 10.45
C ILE A 341 8.83 4.62 9.50
N ALA A 342 10.09 4.20 9.74
CA ALA A 342 11.19 4.48 8.82
C ALA A 342 10.89 3.92 7.42
N LYS A 343 10.42 2.66 7.31
CA LYS A 343 10.05 2.05 6.02
C LYS A 343 8.92 2.79 5.30
N ILE A 344 7.89 3.21 6.00
CA ILE A 344 6.80 4.01 5.42
C ILE A 344 7.33 5.35 4.88
N LEU A 345 8.13 6.06 5.68
CA LEU A 345 8.72 7.34 5.29
C LEU A 345 9.70 7.18 4.12
N MET A 346 10.47 6.11 4.09
CA MET A 346 11.38 5.78 2.98
C MET A 346 10.61 5.59 1.67
N ASN A 347 9.53 4.81 1.69
CA ASN A 347 8.67 4.60 0.53
C ASN A 347 8.01 5.91 0.05
N TYR A 348 7.52 6.73 0.98
CA TYR A 348 6.95 8.04 0.66
C TYR A 348 7.97 8.97 0.00
N ALA A 349 9.17 9.06 0.57
CA ALA A 349 10.24 9.90 0.06
C ALA A 349 10.73 9.42 -1.31
N HIS A 350 10.96 8.12 -1.48
CA HIS A 350 11.36 7.56 -2.77
C HIS A 350 10.36 7.95 -3.86
N ASN A 351 9.08 7.66 -3.68
CA ASN A 351 8.04 7.99 -4.66
C ASN A 351 7.87 9.50 -4.86
N SER A 352 7.97 10.31 -3.80
CA SER A 352 7.78 11.78 -3.87
C SER A 352 8.96 12.53 -4.47
N LEU A 353 10.16 11.95 -4.40
CA LEU A 353 11.37 12.54 -4.94
C LEU A 353 11.74 11.95 -6.31
N GLN A 354 11.27 10.75 -6.69
CA GLN A 354 11.59 10.11 -7.98
C GLN A 354 11.01 10.86 -9.20
N GLY A 355 9.99 11.71 -9.03
CA GLY A 355 9.46 12.58 -10.09
C GLY A 355 10.39 13.72 -10.54
N LEU A 356 11.56 13.88 -9.90
CA LEU A 356 12.47 15.01 -10.07
C LEU A 356 13.43 14.91 -11.26
N PHE A 357 13.62 13.73 -11.85
CA PHE A 357 14.64 13.57 -12.89
C PHE A 357 14.19 13.99 -14.29
N LEU A 358 12.89 14.22 -14.51
CA LEU A 358 12.34 14.44 -15.87
C LEU A 358 11.27 15.55 -15.98
N ARG A 359 10.84 16.22 -14.92
CA ARG A 359 9.73 17.20 -15.02
C ARG A 359 9.96 18.51 -14.25
N ASP A 360 10.06 19.56 -15.06
CA ASP A 360 9.83 20.98 -14.80
C ASP A 360 10.66 21.70 -13.71
N PRO A 361 11.55 22.64 -14.09
CA PRO A 361 12.26 23.53 -13.17
C PRO A 361 11.36 24.67 -12.63
N GLN A 362 10.12 24.39 -12.25
CA GLN A 362 9.25 25.40 -11.63
C GLN A 362 9.57 25.58 -10.14
N LEU A 363 9.73 26.83 -9.69
CA LEU A 363 10.10 27.23 -8.31
C LEU A 363 9.14 26.69 -7.23
N GLU A 364 7.86 26.47 -7.56
CA GLU A 364 6.85 25.96 -6.63
C GLU A 364 7.04 24.45 -6.33
N SER A 365 7.48 23.71 -7.35
CA SER A 365 7.91 22.32 -7.21
C SER A 365 9.10 22.23 -6.24
N GLN A 366 10.14 23.06 -6.42
CA GLN A 366 11.32 23.07 -5.54
C GLN A 366 10.98 23.37 -4.07
N LYS A 367 10.10 24.33 -3.78
CA LYS A 367 9.66 24.64 -2.41
C LYS A 367 8.98 23.45 -1.74
N LYS A 368 8.11 22.74 -2.47
CA LYS A 368 7.45 21.53 -1.99
C LYS A 368 8.47 20.42 -1.67
N HIS A 369 9.44 20.20 -2.55
CA HIS A 369 10.50 19.22 -2.33
C HIS A 369 11.38 19.55 -1.13
N ARG A 370 11.73 20.83 -0.95
CA ARG A 370 12.50 21.30 0.21
C ARG A 370 11.84 20.90 1.53
N VAL A 371 10.54 21.19 1.65
CA VAL A 371 9.75 20.87 2.85
C VAL A 371 9.66 19.36 3.06
N ILE A 372 9.43 18.59 2.00
CA ILE A 372 9.34 17.12 2.09
C ILE A 372 10.66 16.54 2.64
N VAL A 373 11.80 16.94 2.06
CA VAL A 373 13.11 16.43 2.50
C VAL A 373 13.38 16.80 3.96
N GLU A 374 13.19 18.07 4.35
CA GLU A 374 13.42 18.50 5.73
C GLU A 374 12.52 17.77 6.74
N VAL A 375 11.24 17.59 6.41
CA VAL A 375 10.30 16.87 7.27
C VAL A 375 10.69 15.39 7.38
N VAL A 376 10.99 14.72 6.27
CA VAL A 376 11.40 13.31 6.28
C VAL A 376 12.66 13.13 7.12
N VAL A 377 13.70 13.94 6.91
CA VAL A 377 14.95 13.88 7.69
C VAL A 377 14.70 14.09 9.19
N SER A 378 13.81 15.01 9.55
CA SER A 378 13.45 15.28 10.95
C SER A 378 12.70 14.14 11.64
N LEU A 379 11.98 13.30 10.87
CA LEU A 379 11.19 12.18 11.39
C LEU A 379 11.93 10.85 11.32
N LEU A 380 12.96 10.74 10.48
CA LEU A 380 13.79 9.54 10.43
C LEU A 380 14.51 9.33 11.76
N PRO A 381 14.57 8.08 12.25
CA PRO A 381 15.25 7.73 13.49
C PRO A 381 16.64 8.37 13.62
N THR A 382 16.84 9.14 14.69
CA THR A 382 18.12 9.76 15.00
C THR A 382 18.97 8.79 15.82
N GLN A 383 19.78 7.99 15.13
CA GLN A 383 20.97 7.30 15.66
C GLN A 383 20.79 5.99 16.44
N SER A 384 21.19 4.89 15.80
CA SER A 384 22.06 3.88 16.41
C SER A 384 22.94 3.25 15.31
N ARG A 385 24.08 2.63 15.66
CA ARG A 385 24.95 1.89 14.72
C ARG A 385 24.22 0.76 13.96
N LYS A 386 23.03 0.36 14.44
CA LYS A 386 22.11 -0.59 13.80
C LYS A 386 20.88 0.16 13.28
N SER A 387 21.09 1.13 12.38
CA SER A 387 19.98 1.90 11.81
C SER A 387 19.22 1.05 10.79
N THR A 388 17.89 1.03 10.86
CA THR A 388 17.01 0.48 9.81
C THR A 388 17.22 1.18 8.46
N VAL A 389 17.60 2.45 8.48
CA VAL A 389 17.66 3.28 7.27
C VAL A 389 18.94 2.98 6.50
N PRO A 390 18.86 2.44 5.26
CA PRO A 390 20.02 2.13 4.46
C PRO A 390 20.81 3.37 4.07
N MET A 391 22.13 3.24 3.96
CA MET A 391 23.01 4.32 3.51
C MET A 391 22.64 4.84 2.12
N ALA A 392 22.34 3.94 1.17
CA ALA A 392 21.90 4.31 -0.18
C ALA A 392 20.72 5.30 -0.16
N PHE A 393 19.78 5.10 0.76
CA PHE A 393 18.63 5.99 0.92
C PHE A 393 19.02 7.34 1.54
N LEU A 394 19.91 7.36 2.53
CA LEU A 394 20.46 8.61 3.10
C LEU A 394 21.25 9.40 2.05
N SER A 395 22.07 8.73 1.24
CA SER A 395 22.79 9.31 0.11
C SER A 395 21.81 9.88 -0.94
N SER A 396 20.72 9.16 -1.25
CA SER A 396 19.67 9.67 -2.14
C SER A 396 18.95 10.89 -1.57
N LEU A 397 18.68 10.93 -0.25
CA LEU A 397 18.11 12.09 0.41
C LEU A 397 19.07 13.28 0.38
N LEU A 398 20.37 13.06 0.59
CA LEU A 398 21.38 14.12 0.51
C LEU A 398 21.42 14.71 -0.90
N LYS A 399 21.41 13.88 -1.94
CA LYS A 399 21.29 14.35 -3.35
C LYS A 399 20.06 15.24 -3.54
N SER A 400 18.88 14.76 -3.13
CA SER A 400 17.63 15.52 -3.22
C SER A 400 17.64 16.80 -2.37
N SER A 401 18.30 16.78 -1.22
CA SER A 401 18.40 17.92 -0.29
C SER A 401 19.20 19.08 -0.88
N ILE A 402 20.22 18.75 -1.68
CA ILE A 402 21.07 19.71 -2.38
C ILE A 402 20.30 20.27 -3.57
N MET A 403 19.70 19.41 -4.39
CA MET A 403 18.90 19.85 -5.55
C MET A 403 17.72 20.74 -5.14
N ALA A 404 17.11 20.48 -4.00
CA ALA A 404 15.98 21.26 -3.48
C ALA A 404 16.42 22.46 -2.60
N SER A 405 17.72 22.76 -2.49
CA SER A 405 18.27 23.88 -1.70
C SER A 405 17.75 23.92 -0.26
N THR A 406 17.78 22.77 0.42
CA THR A 406 17.39 22.63 1.85
C THR A 406 18.38 23.31 2.79
N SER A 407 17.93 23.54 4.04
CA SER A 407 18.75 24.16 5.10
C SER A 407 20.10 23.46 5.29
N THR A 408 21.13 24.25 5.60
CA THR A 408 22.49 23.76 5.89
C THR A 408 22.51 22.80 7.08
N ALA A 409 21.60 22.98 8.05
CA ALA A 409 21.41 22.08 9.19
C ALA A 409 20.90 20.69 8.76
N CYS A 410 19.93 20.63 7.84
CA CYS A 410 19.42 19.37 7.29
C CYS A 410 20.51 18.59 6.54
N ARG A 411 21.27 19.29 5.68
CA ARG A 411 22.40 18.72 4.95
C ARG A 411 23.50 18.20 5.89
N SER A 412 23.86 18.99 6.90
CA SER A 412 24.86 18.59 7.88
C SER A 412 24.42 17.40 8.74
N ASP A 413 23.13 17.28 9.07
CA ASP A 413 22.63 16.11 9.80
C ASP A 413 22.62 14.85 8.92
N LEU A 414 22.27 14.96 7.63
CA LEU A 414 22.39 13.85 6.68
C LEU A 414 23.85 13.40 6.51
N GLU A 415 24.78 14.34 6.29
CA GLU A 415 26.22 14.07 6.23
C GLU A 415 26.70 13.33 7.48
N ARG A 416 26.31 13.80 8.67
CA ARG A 416 26.66 13.18 9.95
C ARG A 416 26.09 11.76 10.07
N ARG A 417 24.83 11.53 9.66
CA ARG A 417 24.19 10.20 9.71
C ARG A 417 24.82 9.21 8.75
N ILE A 418 25.16 9.65 7.54
CA ILE A 418 25.94 8.86 6.58
C ILE A 418 27.28 8.52 7.21
N GLY A 419 27.98 9.52 7.75
CA GLY A 419 29.25 9.35 8.48
C GLY A 419 29.26 8.25 9.55
N LEU A 420 28.14 8.10 10.28
CA LEU A 420 27.98 7.09 11.33
C LEU A 420 27.71 5.67 10.83
N GLN A 421 27.40 5.49 9.53
CA GLN A 421 27.09 4.19 8.91
C GLN A 421 28.12 3.77 7.86
N LEU A 422 29.16 4.59 7.62
CA LEU A 422 30.14 4.35 6.55
C LEU A 422 30.94 3.06 6.73
N ASP A 423 30.97 2.50 7.94
CA ASP A 423 31.52 1.17 8.24
C ASP A 423 30.74 0.02 7.56
N GLN A 424 29.51 0.28 7.12
CA GLN A 424 28.61 -0.66 6.43
C GLN A 424 28.45 -0.34 4.93
N ALA A 425 29.21 0.63 4.38
CA ALA A 425 29.07 1.09 2.99
C ALA A 425 29.61 0.08 1.97
N ILE A 426 28.89 -0.14 0.88
CA ILE A 426 29.47 -0.67 -0.36
C ILE A 426 29.88 0.53 -1.23
N LEU A 427 30.95 0.39 -2.02
CA LEU A 427 31.54 1.47 -2.83
C LEU A 427 30.51 2.19 -3.73
N GLU A 428 29.51 1.48 -4.24
CA GLU A 428 28.41 2.03 -5.06
C GLU A 428 27.45 2.95 -4.27
N ASP A 429 27.32 2.80 -2.95
CA ASP A 429 26.42 3.60 -2.10
C ASP A 429 26.99 4.99 -1.77
N ILE A 430 28.31 5.14 -1.86
CA ILE A 430 29.06 6.40 -1.68
C ILE A 430 29.17 7.14 -3.02
N LEU A 431 29.26 6.40 -4.12
CA LEU A 431 29.30 6.95 -5.47
C LEU A 431 27.94 7.58 -5.82
N ILE A 432 27.87 8.90 -5.68
CA ILE A 432 27.02 9.69 -6.58
C ILE A 432 27.46 9.28 -7.99
N PRO A 433 26.59 8.71 -8.86
CA PRO A 433 27.02 8.28 -10.19
C PRO A 433 27.73 9.43 -10.86
N ALA A 434 29.00 9.23 -11.19
CA ALA A 434 29.86 10.20 -11.87
C ALA A 434 29.28 10.66 -13.23
N ASN A 435 28.22 9.99 -13.69
CA ASN A 435 27.47 10.26 -14.90
C ASN A 435 26.49 11.44 -14.75
N ALA A 436 26.36 12.03 -13.55
CA ALA A 436 25.61 13.25 -13.29
C ALA A 436 26.31 14.53 -13.80
N HIS A 437 27.52 14.42 -14.38
CA HIS A 437 28.28 15.57 -14.85
C HIS A 437 27.73 16.23 -16.13
N GLU A 438 26.92 15.53 -16.93
CA GLU A 438 26.46 16.02 -18.25
C GLU A 438 25.04 16.61 -18.29
N LEU A 439 24.21 16.46 -17.25
CA LEU A 439 22.78 16.81 -17.32
C LEU A 439 22.27 17.75 -16.20
N LEU A 440 23.14 18.28 -15.33
CA LEU A 440 22.74 19.12 -14.19
C LEU A 440 23.11 20.61 -14.38
N PRO A 441 22.18 21.55 -14.11
CA PRO A 441 22.44 22.99 -14.20
C PRO A 441 23.54 23.48 -13.24
N ASP A 442 24.17 24.62 -13.52
CA ASP A 442 25.32 25.14 -12.77
C ASP A 442 25.07 25.36 -11.26
N HIS A 443 23.83 25.66 -10.86
CA HIS A 443 23.46 25.78 -9.45
C HIS A 443 23.41 24.44 -8.69
N ALA A 444 23.39 23.30 -9.39
CA ALA A 444 23.42 21.96 -8.80
C ALA A 444 24.85 21.42 -8.64
N ARG A 445 25.87 22.14 -9.13
CA ARG A 445 27.31 21.76 -9.06
C ARG A 445 27.96 22.04 -7.69
N LEU A 446 27.18 22.38 -6.66
CA LEU A 446 27.60 22.81 -5.31
C LEU A 446 28.09 21.68 -4.35
N VAL A 447 28.47 20.48 -4.83
CA VAL A 447 28.58 19.28 -3.95
C VAL A 447 30.00 18.71 -3.76
N ASN A 448 31.04 19.33 -4.30
CA ASN A 448 32.40 18.80 -4.07
C ASN A 448 32.88 19.03 -2.63
N ASP A 449 32.49 20.14 -1.99
CA ASP A 449 32.84 20.44 -0.60
C ASP A 449 32.18 19.50 0.41
N GLY A 450 30.91 19.17 0.19
CA GLY A 450 30.16 18.22 1.03
C GLY A 450 30.71 16.81 0.90
N LEU A 451 31.08 16.39 -0.32
CA LEU A 451 31.75 15.13 -0.57
C LEU A 451 33.11 15.07 0.13
N TYR A 452 33.92 16.13 0.02
CA TYR A 452 35.20 16.24 0.72
C TYR A 452 35.02 16.15 2.25
N ARG A 453 34.06 16.87 2.84
CA ARG A 453 33.77 16.79 4.28
C ARG A 453 33.35 15.39 4.73
N ALA A 454 32.52 14.70 3.95
CA ALA A 454 32.11 13.33 4.27
C ALA A 454 33.29 12.36 4.26
N VAL A 455 34.16 12.46 3.25
CA VAL A 455 35.40 11.67 3.16
C VAL A 455 36.36 12.01 4.30
N ASP A 456 36.53 13.28 4.66
CA ASP A 456 37.36 13.72 5.78
C ASP A 456 36.88 13.14 7.12
N ILE A 457 35.57 13.20 7.38
CA ILE A 457 34.97 12.61 8.58
C ILE A 457 35.20 11.10 8.61
N PHE A 458 35.08 10.41 7.47
CA PHE A 458 35.36 8.97 7.37
C PHE A 458 36.80 8.62 7.75
N LEU A 459 37.77 9.33 7.16
CA LEU A 459 39.18 9.14 7.44
C LEU A 459 39.51 9.47 8.91
N LYS A 460 38.75 10.38 9.54
CA LYS A 460 38.83 10.65 10.98
C LYS A 460 38.41 9.46 11.84
N VAL A 461 37.31 8.81 11.47
CA VAL A 461 36.68 7.72 12.23
C VAL A 461 37.41 6.39 12.01
N HIS A 462 38.10 6.23 10.87
CA HIS A 462 38.81 5.01 10.50
C HIS A 462 40.33 5.23 10.30
N PRO A 463 41.11 5.43 11.39
CA PRO A 463 42.56 5.66 11.31
C PRO A 463 43.36 4.42 10.86
N ASN A 464 42.77 3.23 10.87
CA ASN A 464 43.42 1.96 10.48
C ASN A 464 43.08 1.51 9.04
N LEU A 465 42.51 2.38 8.20
CA LEU A 465 42.14 2.05 6.82
C LEU A 465 43.38 1.76 5.97
N LYS A 466 43.30 0.82 5.02
CA LYS A 466 44.40 0.55 4.08
C LYS A 466 44.56 1.71 3.09
N ASP A 467 45.79 2.05 2.73
CA ASP A 467 46.08 3.18 1.84
C ASP A 467 45.42 3.04 0.45
N SER A 468 45.25 1.81 -0.04
CA SER A 468 44.52 1.53 -1.29
C SER A 468 43.04 1.93 -1.21
N GLU A 469 42.42 1.77 -0.05
CA GLU A 469 41.01 2.12 0.17
C GLU A 469 40.85 3.63 0.34
N ARG A 470 41.77 4.27 1.08
CA ARG A 470 41.84 5.73 1.21
C ARG A 470 41.99 6.41 -0.14
N TYR A 471 42.89 5.90 -0.98
CA TYR A 471 43.12 6.40 -2.33
C TYR A 471 41.86 6.29 -3.20
N ARG A 472 41.20 5.12 -3.19
CA ARG A 472 39.98 4.90 -3.97
C ARG A 472 38.85 5.84 -3.58
N MET A 473 38.71 6.16 -2.28
CA MET A 473 37.71 7.12 -1.79
C MET A 473 38.05 8.57 -2.11
N CYS A 474 39.33 8.94 -2.06
CA CYS A 474 39.73 10.31 -2.36
C CYS A 474 39.66 10.61 -3.86
N LYS A 475 39.90 9.61 -4.73
CA LYS A 475 39.87 9.75 -6.20
C LYS A 475 38.53 10.26 -6.75
N THR A 476 37.43 10.10 -6.02
CA THR A 476 36.10 10.59 -6.44
C THR A 476 35.90 12.09 -6.22
N ILE A 477 36.81 12.77 -5.54
CA ILE A 477 36.74 14.21 -5.27
C ILE A 477 37.37 14.97 -6.44
N ASP A 478 36.59 15.84 -7.09
CA ASP A 478 37.11 16.75 -8.11
C ASP A 478 37.67 18.03 -7.47
N CYS A 479 38.99 18.06 -7.28
CA CYS A 479 39.70 19.16 -6.64
C CYS A 479 39.56 20.51 -7.37
N GLN A 480 39.28 20.51 -8.68
CA GLN A 480 39.10 21.74 -9.45
C GLN A 480 37.83 22.50 -9.05
N LYS A 481 36.84 21.78 -8.51
CA LYS A 481 35.51 22.29 -8.19
C LYS A 481 35.28 22.47 -6.68
N LEU A 482 36.31 22.32 -5.86
CA LEU A 482 36.26 22.61 -4.42
C LEU A 482 36.33 24.12 -4.16
N SER A 483 35.65 24.59 -3.11
CA SER A 483 35.74 25.99 -2.66
C SER A 483 37.12 26.31 -2.09
N GLN A 484 37.41 27.60 -1.93
CA GLN A 484 38.66 28.06 -1.34
C GLN A 484 38.85 27.56 0.10
N GLU A 485 37.77 27.52 0.87
CA GLU A 485 37.75 27.02 2.25
C GLU A 485 38.01 25.51 2.31
N ALA A 486 37.35 24.75 1.44
CA ALA A 486 37.51 23.29 1.37
C ALA A 486 38.91 22.89 0.85
N CYS A 487 39.43 23.54 -0.19
CA CYS A 487 40.80 23.31 -0.66
C CYS A 487 41.85 23.66 0.40
N SER A 488 41.68 24.77 1.12
CA SER A 488 42.60 25.17 2.19
C SER A 488 42.61 24.13 3.32
N HIS A 489 41.44 23.61 3.70
CA HIS A 489 41.34 22.53 4.68
C HIS A 489 41.95 21.22 4.14
N ALA A 490 41.74 20.89 2.87
CA ALA A 490 42.29 19.69 2.23
C ALA A 490 43.82 19.74 2.09
N ALA A 491 44.39 20.90 1.80
CA ALA A 491 45.84 21.11 1.73
C ALA A 491 46.54 20.84 3.07
N GLN A 492 45.83 21.04 4.20
CA GLN A 492 46.35 20.85 5.55
C GLN A 492 45.96 19.49 6.15
N ASN A 493 45.25 18.64 5.41
CA ASN A 493 44.71 17.40 5.94
C ASN A 493 45.69 16.22 5.80
N GLU A 494 46.38 15.90 6.90
CA GLU A 494 47.34 14.79 6.96
C GLU A 494 46.71 13.39 6.74
N ARG A 495 45.38 13.29 6.80
CA ARG A 495 44.66 12.01 6.61
C ARG A 495 44.45 11.66 5.14
N LEU A 496 44.67 12.61 4.22
CA LEU A 496 44.52 12.38 2.79
C LEU A 496 45.75 11.66 2.20
N PRO A 497 45.56 10.80 1.18
CA PRO A 497 46.66 10.24 0.41
C PRO A 497 47.49 11.34 -0.25
N VAL A 498 48.81 11.17 -0.30
CA VAL A 498 49.77 12.13 -0.89
C VAL A 498 49.37 12.56 -2.30
N GLN A 499 48.89 11.63 -3.13
CA GLN A 499 48.44 11.91 -4.50
C GLN A 499 47.29 12.90 -4.57
N MET A 500 46.38 12.88 -3.58
CA MET A 500 45.26 13.82 -3.49
C MET A 500 45.72 15.17 -2.96
N ALA A 501 46.59 15.19 -1.95
CA ALA A 501 47.17 16.43 -1.43
C ALA A 501 47.90 17.23 -2.52
N VAL A 502 48.66 16.54 -3.38
CA VAL A 502 49.35 17.14 -4.54
C VAL A 502 48.35 17.74 -5.54
N GLN A 503 47.26 17.04 -5.84
CA GLN A 503 46.23 17.56 -6.75
C GLN A 503 45.55 18.81 -6.19
N VAL A 504 45.18 18.82 -4.90
CA VAL A 504 44.58 19.98 -4.24
C VAL A 504 45.53 21.19 -4.28
N LEU A 505 46.80 20.98 -3.92
CA LEU A 505 47.82 22.04 -3.94
C LEU A 505 48.08 22.59 -5.36
N TYR A 506 48.07 21.73 -6.37
CA TYR A 506 48.23 22.13 -7.76
C TYR A 506 47.09 23.05 -8.23
N PHE A 507 45.84 22.71 -7.91
CA PHE A 507 44.69 23.55 -8.29
C PHE A 507 44.61 24.85 -7.47
N GLU A 508 45.02 24.83 -6.19
CA GLU A 508 45.25 26.05 -5.40
C GLU A 508 46.27 26.98 -6.08
N GLN A 509 47.40 26.43 -6.54
CA GLN A 509 48.46 27.19 -7.21
C GLN A 509 47.99 27.81 -8.53
N ILE A 510 47.25 27.06 -9.36
CA ILE A 510 46.65 27.58 -10.60
C ILE A 510 45.68 28.73 -10.28
N ARG A 511 44.84 28.57 -9.25
CA ARG A 511 43.84 29.57 -8.90
C ARG A 511 44.49 30.85 -8.38
N LEU A 512 45.54 30.74 -7.55
CA LEU A 512 46.35 31.88 -7.10
C LEU A 512 47.04 32.57 -8.29
N ARG A 513 47.63 31.81 -9.21
CA ARG A 513 48.24 32.36 -10.44
C ARG A 513 47.23 33.13 -11.29
N ASN A 514 46.01 32.61 -11.46
CA ASN A 514 44.96 33.27 -12.22
C ASN A 514 44.45 34.55 -11.53
N ALA A 515 44.39 34.56 -10.20
CA ALA A 515 44.05 35.77 -9.43
C ALA A 515 45.14 36.85 -9.54
N MET A 516 46.42 36.47 -9.61
CA MET A 516 47.54 37.40 -9.80
C MET A 516 47.64 37.95 -11.23
N ASN A 517 47.25 37.17 -12.25
CA ASN A 517 47.30 37.59 -13.66
C ASN A 517 46.09 38.42 -14.13
N GLY A 518 45.02 38.55 -13.34
CA GLY A 518 43.82 39.31 -13.70
C GLY A 518 43.96 40.84 -13.64
N GLY A 519 45.13 41.38 -13.26
CA GLY A 519 45.34 42.81 -13.00
C GLY A 519 46.52 43.47 -13.71
N HIS A 520 47.17 42.81 -14.68
CA HIS A 520 48.40 43.36 -15.27
C HIS A 520 48.60 42.96 -16.74
N ASN A 521 48.19 43.85 -17.65
CA ASN A 521 48.72 43.91 -19.01
C ASN A 521 49.31 45.30 -19.25
N HIS A 522 50.47 45.58 -18.67
CA HIS A 522 51.52 46.37 -19.29
C HIS A 522 52.86 46.20 -18.54
N LEU A 523 53.94 46.02 -19.32
CA LEU A 523 55.37 46.12 -18.99
C LEU A 523 56.20 44.83 -18.71
N PHE A 524 56.73 44.33 -19.83
CA PHE A 524 58.16 44.05 -20.12
C PHE A 524 58.91 42.82 -19.57
N PHE A 525 59.76 42.30 -20.50
CA PHE A 525 60.83 41.29 -20.44
C PHE A 525 60.41 39.81 -20.42
N GLY A 526 60.80 38.91 -21.34
CA GLY A 526 61.60 38.96 -22.57
C GLY A 526 62.03 37.52 -22.92
N SER A 527 61.79 37.04 -24.15
CA SER A 527 62.64 36.04 -24.82
C SER A 527 62.32 35.92 -26.31
N LEU A 528 63.36 35.59 -27.06
CA LEU A 528 63.59 35.81 -28.48
C LEU A 528 62.96 34.78 -29.42
N ASN A 529 62.90 35.20 -30.70
CA ASN A 529 62.92 34.38 -31.93
C ASN A 529 61.61 33.71 -32.40
N THR A 530 60.97 34.28 -33.43
CA THR A 530 61.11 33.85 -34.84
C THR A 530 60.46 34.89 -35.78
N GLN A 531 60.96 34.92 -37.02
CA GLN A 531 60.91 35.98 -38.02
C GLN A 531 59.67 35.99 -38.96
N PHE A 532 59.18 37.23 -39.23
CA PHE A 532 58.66 37.83 -40.49
C PHE A 532 57.42 37.24 -41.24
N PRO A 533 56.73 38.03 -42.13
CA PRO A 533 56.43 39.48 -42.11
C PRO A 533 54.99 39.91 -42.58
N GLN A 534 54.58 41.12 -42.15
CA GLN A 534 53.87 42.19 -42.89
C GLN A 534 52.55 41.93 -43.66
N ARG A 535 51.49 42.68 -43.29
CA ARG A 535 50.71 43.50 -44.25
C ARG A 535 49.90 44.61 -43.58
N SER A 536 50.13 45.83 -44.05
CA SER A 536 49.48 47.11 -43.74
C SER A 536 48.06 47.24 -44.29
N ALA A 537 47.20 48.01 -43.59
CA ALA A 537 46.13 48.91 -44.09
C ALA A 537 45.24 49.31 -42.90
N SER A 538 44.63 50.49 -42.74
CA SER A 538 44.73 51.82 -43.33
C SER A 538 43.86 52.74 -42.44
N ALA A 539 44.24 54.02 -42.39
CA ALA A 539 43.58 55.23 -41.88
C ALA A 539 42.12 55.22 -41.36
N ALA A 540 41.90 55.90 -40.22
CA ALA A 540 40.83 56.90 -40.05
C ALA A 540 41.20 57.91 -38.95
N GLY A 541 41.12 59.19 -39.28
CA GLY A 541 41.74 60.31 -38.56
C GLY A 541 41.22 60.57 -37.14
N SER A 542 42.15 60.82 -36.23
CA SER A 542 41.87 61.43 -34.93
C SER A 542 42.09 62.93 -35.06
N GLY A 543 41.00 63.66 -35.33
CA GLY A 543 40.97 65.11 -35.17
C GLY A 543 41.18 65.44 -33.69
N CYS A 544 42.18 66.28 -33.42
CA CYS A 544 42.41 66.86 -32.11
C CYS A 544 41.15 67.58 -31.60
N ILE A 545 40.44 66.94 -30.66
CA ILE A 545 39.27 67.51 -29.98
C ILE A 545 39.77 68.60 -29.03
N SER A 546 39.32 69.84 -29.24
CA SER A 546 39.61 70.96 -28.35
C SER A 546 39.05 70.69 -26.94
N PRO A 547 39.73 71.07 -25.83
CA PRO A 547 39.25 70.88 -24.46
C PRO A 547 37.82 71.40 -24.19
N ARG A 548 37.34 72.36 -25.01
CA ARG A 548 35.98 72.92 -24.93
C ARG A 548 34.90 71.97 -25.46
N ASP A 549 35.20 71.17 -26.47
CA ASP A 549 34.27 70.20 -27.08
C ASP A 549 34.13 68.95 -26.20
N ASN A 550 35.21 68.59 -25.49
CA ASN A 550 35.19 67.47 -24.56
C ASN A 550 34.25 67.76 -23.36
N TYR A 551 34.24 69.00 -22.86
CA TYR A 551 33.34 69.40 -21.78
C TYR A 551 31.86 69.47 -22.22
N ALA A 552 31.61 69.86 -23.48
CA ALA A 552 30.27 69.83 -24.06
C ALA A 552 29.77 68.39 -24.31
N SER A 553 30.66 67.47 -24.72
CA SER A 553 30.36 66.05 -24.88
C SER A 553 29.99 65.39 -23.55
N VAL A 554 30.83 65.56 -22.52
CA VAL A 554 30.61 64.99 -21.17
C VAL A 554 29.33 65.52 -20.53
N ARG A 555 28.94 66.77 -20.79
CA ARG A 555 27.64 67.30 -20.32
C ARG A 555 26.44 66.71 -21.05
N ARG A 556 26.55 66.37 -22.34
CA ARG A 556 25.49 65.68 -23.06
C ARG A 556 25.34 64.25 -22.55
N GLU A 557 26.44 63.54 -22.39
CA GLU A 557 26.45 62.18 -21.85
C GLU A 557 25.92 62.13 -20.40
N ASN A 558 26.27 63.10 -19.55
CA ASN A 558 25.70 63.22 -18.20
C ASN A 558 24.18 63.47 -18.20
N ARG A 559 23.66 64.22 -19.19
CA ARG A 559 22.20 64.42 -19.33
C ARG A 559 21.52 63.15 -19.81
N GLU A 560 22.14 62.42 -20.72
CA GLU A 560 21.64 61.14 -21.24
C GLU A 560 21.63 60.06 -20.16
N LEU A 561 22.71 59.92 -19.39
CA LEU A 561 22.80 59.03 -18.24
C LEU A 561 21.76 59.36 -17.16
N LYS A 562 21.49 60.65 -16.92
CA LYS A 562 20.41 61.06 -16.00
C LYS A 562 19.05 60.59 -16.49
N LEU A 563 18.76 60.73 -17.79
CA LEU A 563 17.52 60.24 -18.37
C LEU A 563 17.42 58.71 -18.30
N GLU A 564 18.51 58.00 -18.52
CA GLU A 564 18.54 56.54 -18.42
C GLU A 564 18.34 56.04 -16.99
N VAL A 565 18.95 56.70 -16.00
CA VAL A 565 18.69 56.42 -14.58
C VAL A 565 17.22 56.64 -14.23
N THR A 566 16.58 57.68 -14.77
CA THR A 566 15.14 57.91 -14.58
C THR A 566 14.31 56.79 -15.24
N ARG A 567 14.66 56.32 -16.44
CA ARG A 567 14.00 55.17 -17.08
C ARG A 567 14.19 53.87 -16.30
N MET A 568 15.39 53.61 -15.79
CA MET A 568 15.67 52.43 -14.97
C MET A 568 14.89 52.47 -13.67
N ARG A 569 14.76 53.64 -13.02
CA ARG A 569 13.93 53.82 -11.83
C ARG A 569 12.45 53.53 -12.10
N MET A 570 11.90 54.02 -13.23
CA MET A 570 10.52 53.70 -13.61
C MET A 570 10.30 52.20 -13.82
N ARG A 571 11.22 51.54 -14.55
CA ARG A 571 11.16 50.08 -14.75
C ARG A 571 11.26 49.30 -13.44
N LEU A 572 12.07 49.77 -12.49
CA LEU A 572 12.18 49.17 -11.17
C LEU A 572 10.84 49.26 -10.42
N THR A 573 10.19 50.43 -10.42
CA THR A 573 8.86 50.59 -9.80
C THR A 573 7.77 49.76 -10.48
N ASP A 574 7.79 49.62 -11.80
CA ASP A 574 6.85 48.76 -12.52
C ASP A 574 7.08 47.28 -12.16
N LEU A 575 8.33 46.83 -12.12
CA LEU A 575 8.69 45.47 -11.70
C LEU A 575 8.35 45.20 -10.22
N GLU A 576 8.53 46.18 -9.35
CA GLU A 576 8.12 46.09 -7.94
C GLU A 576 6.59 45.97 -7.81
N LYS A 577 5.84 46.73 -8.61
CA LYS A 577 4.37 46.66 -8.66
C LYS A 577 3.89 45.30 -9.21
N ASP A 578 4.54 44.79 -10.25
CA ASP A 578 4.27 43.44 -10.80
C ASP A 578 4.60 42.36 -9.77
N HIS A 579 5.71 42.48 -9.03
CA HIS A 579 6.08 41.56 -7.97
C HIS A 579 5.08 41.59 -6.79
N VAL A 580 4.51 42.76 -6.46
CA VAL A 580 3.43 42.88 -5.46
C VAL A 580 2.12 42.28 -5.97
N SER A 581 1.76 42.53 -7.22
CA SER A 581 0.58 41.96 -7.88
C SER A 581 0.66 40.43 -7.95
N MET A 582 1.81 39.89 -8.33
CA MET A 582 2.11 38.47 -8.39
C MET A 582 2.09 37.83 -6.99
N LYS A 583 2.56 38.55 -5.95
CA LYS A 583 2.39 38.13 -4.55
C LYS A 583 0.92 38.09 -4.12
N GLN A 584 0.09 39.06 -4.53
CA GLN A 584 -1.34 39.07 -4.22
C GLN A 584 -2.10 37.96 -4.95
N GLU A 585 -1.71 37.63 -6.18
CA GLU A 585 -2.24 36.48 -6.92
C GLU A 585 -1.84 35.15 -6.28
N LEU A 586 -0.61 35.02 -5.80
CA LEU A 586 -0.12 33.84 -5.07
C LEU A 586 -0.80 33.65 -3.69
N VAL A 587 -1.41 34.70 -3.13
CA VAL A 587 -2.21 34.64 -1.90
C VAL A 587 -3.64 34.12 -2.16
N LYS A 588 -4.13 34.09 -3.41
CA LYS A 588 -5.32 33.31 -3.78
C LYS A 588 -4.95 31.82 -3.68
N THR A 589 -5.35 31.21 -2.58
CA THR A 589 -4.87 29.90 -2.13
C THR A 589 -5.18 28.77 -3.12
N HIS A 590 -4.15 28.23 -3.78
CA HIS A 590 -4.24 26.95 -4.48
C HIS A 590 -4.50 25.82 -3.46
N PRO A 591 -5.44 24.88 -3.69
CA PRO A 591 -5.78 23.78 -2.75
C PRO A 591 -4.59 22.94 -2.28
N ALA A 592 -3.54 22.83 -3.09
CA ALA A 592 -2.30 22.14 -2.75
C ALA A 592 -1.62 22.73 -1.49
N ASN A 593 -1.59 24.07 -1.33
CA ASN A 593 -0.93 24.73 -0.20
C ASN A 593 -1.66 24.55 1.15
N LYS A 594 -2.97 24.24 1.15
CA LYS A 594 -3.71 23.91 2.37
C LYS A 594 -3.38 22.50 2.87
N LEU A 595 -3.23 21.53 1.96
CA LEU A 595 -2.82 20.17 2.28
C LEU A 595 -1.41 20.12 2.87
N PHE A 596 -0.44 20.87 2.31
CA PHE A 596 0.94 20.91 2.83
C PHE A 596 1.06 21.56 4.22
N LYS A 597 0.31 22.64 4.49
CA LYS A 597 0.27 23.25 5.82
C LYS A 597 -0.39 22.34 6.86
N SER A 598 -1.37 21.53 6.44
CA SER A 598 -2.02 20.54 7.30
C SER A 598 -1.08 19.38 7.61
N LEU A 599 -0.40 18.82 6.60
CA LEU A 599 0.54 17.71 6.74
C LEU A 599 1.75 18.12 7.60
N THR A 600 2.37 19.27 7.35
CA THR A 600 3.51 19.77 8.15
C THR A 600 3.13 20.03 9.61
N LYS A 601 1.96 20.62 9.88
CA LYS A 601 1.46 20.82 11.26
C LYS A 601 1.09 19.51 11.96
N LYS A 602 0.48 18.56 11.25
CA LYS A 602 0.12 17.24 11.78
C LYS A 602 1.37 16.39 12.06
N LEU A 603 2.36 16.43 11.17
CA LEU A 603 3.65 15.75 11.33
C LEU A 603 4.52 16.39 12.40
N ALA A 604 4.48 17.72 12.58
CA ALA A 604 5.15 18.39 13.69
C ALA A 604 4.56 17.97 15.06
N LYS A 605 3.23 17.76 15.15
CA LYS A 605 2.57 17.19 16.34
C LYS A 605 2.98 15.73 16.61
N LEU A 606 3.18 14.93 15.56
CA LEU A 606 3.76 13.59 15.69
C LEU A 606 5.20 13.66 16.24
N ASN A 607 6.03 14.59 15.74
CA ASN A 607 7.40 14.78 16.25
C ASN A 607 7.44 15.13 17.76
N THR A 608 6.45 15.90 18.27
CA THR A 608 6.32 16.16 19.71
C THR A 608 5.86 14.96 20.55
N LEU A 609 5.10 14.03 19.96
CA LEU A 609 4.70 12.78 20.61
C LEU A 609 5.81 11.73 20.62
N PHE A 610 6.75 11.81 19.67
CA PHE A 610 7.86 10.85 19.53
C PHE A 610 9.16 11.25 20.23
N ARG A 611 9.29 12.51 20.69
CA ARG A 611 10.33 12.91 21.65
C ARG A 611 9.90 12.56 23.08
N PHE A 612 9.85 11.27 23.42
CA PHE A 612 9.91 10.89 24.83
C PHE A 612 11.36 10.99 25.30
N LYS A 613 11.51 11.75 26.39
CA LYS A 613 12.75 12.23 26.99
C LYS A 613 13.60 11.06 27.46
N ASP A 614 14.79 10.89 26.87
CA ASP A 614 15.91 10.22 27.54
C ASP A 614 16.19 10.96 28.84
N VAL A 615 15.80 10.38 29.98
CA VAL A 615 16.32 10.75 31.29
C VAL A 615 16.82 9.49 31.97
N ARG A 616 18.14 9.32 31.87
CA ARG A 616 19.08 8.73 32.85
C ARG A 616 18.50 7.79 33.90
N GLY A 617 18.98 6.55 33.87
CA GLY A 617 19.01 5.70 35.06
C GLY A 617 19.88 6.30 36.16
N ILE A 618 19.43 6.12 37.40
CA ILE A 618 20.19 5.91 38.63
C ILE A 618 19.23 5.14 39.56
N GLY A 619 19.74 4.09 40.20
CA GLY A 619 18.96 3.10 40.93
C GLY A 619 18.51 3.51 42.34
N SER A 620 17.95 2.49 43.00
CA SER A 620 17.59 2.35 44.42
C SER A 620 16.34 3.10 44.95
N ARG A 621 15.31 2.29 45.25
CA ARG A 621 14.32 2.48 46.33
C ARG A 621 15.05 2.52 47.69
N PRO A 622 14.53 3.20 48.75
CA PRO A 622 13.31 2.75 49.44
C PRO A 622 12.38 3.86 49.95
N SER A 623 11.42 3.41 50.77
CA SER A 623 10.10 3.92 51.13
C SER A 623 10.02 5.08 52.14
N SER A 624 8.76 5.53 52.28
CA SER A 624 8.05 6.13 53.44
C SER A 624 8.15 7.64 53.74
N GLU A 625 6.98 8.27 53.56
CA GLU A 625 6.34 9.38 54.27
C GLU A 625 7.13 10.27 55.25
N SER A 626 7.04 11.60 55.07
CA SER A 626 6.36 12.50 56.05
C SER A 626 6.45 14.01 55.68
N ARG A 627 5.27 14.63 55.60
CA ARG A 627 4.83 15.98 56.06
C ARG A 627 5.74 17.23 55.96
N PHE A 628 5.23 18.18 55.16
CA PHE A 628 4.86 19.59 55.45
C PHE A 628 5.87 20.68 55.90
N MET A 629 5.74 21.81 55.16
CA MET A 629 5.89 23.25 55.49
C MET A 629 7.25 23.83 55.92
N PHE A 630 7.76 24.83 55.19
CA PHE A 630 7.45 26.25 55.47
C PHE A 630 7.94 27.23 54.39
N GLN A 631 7.19 28.33 54.28
CA GLN A 631 7.26 29.46 53.37
C GLN A 631 8.57 30.29 53.46
N LYS A 632 8.90 31.00 52.37
CA LYS A 632 9.37 32.40 52.48
C LYS A 632 9.06 33.27 51.25
N ARG A 633 7.98 34.04 51.39
CA ARG A 633 7.72 35.45 51.02
C ARG A 633 8.20 35.99 49.65
N ARG A 634 7.20 36.33 48.83
CA ARG A 634 7.19 37.47 47.90
C ARG A 634 7.44 38.80 48.64
N ARG A 635 8.20 39.70 48.04
CA ARG A 635 8.12 41.16 48.27
C ARG A 635 8.02 41.86 46.92
N ASN A 636 7.01 42.73 46.79
CA ASN A 636 6.90 43.78 45.79
C ASN A 636 7.47 45.08 46.36
N SER A 637 8.09 45.91 45.52
CA SER A 637 8.21 47.38 45.63
C SER A 637 8.69 47.86 44.24
N ILE A 638 7.84 48.43 43.38
CA ILE A 638 7.50 49.87 43.27
C ILE A 638 8.72 50.79 43.29
N ALA A 639 9.03 51.36 42.14
CA ALA A 639 9.05 52.80 41.89
C ALA A 639 8.41 53.05 40.52
#